data_AF-W2C498-F1
#
_entry.id   AF-W2C498-F1
#
_cell.length_a   1.000
_cell.length_b   1.000
_cell.length_c   1.000
_cell.angle_alpha   90.00
_cell.angle_beta   90.00
_cell.angle_gamma   90.00
#
_symmetry.space_group_name_H-M   'P 1'
#
loop_
_entity.id
_entity.type
_entity.pdbx_description
1 polymer ?
#
loop_
_entity_poly.entity_id
_entity_poly.type
_entity_poly.pdbx_seq_one_letter_code
_entity_poly.pdbx_strand_id
1 'polypeptide(L)'
;MAADRGQMLLRALCDDGVRQKAKVDRVLGTMPRKLFQGTTFDVVDWQCGQGVNTVCFFDFIRRNGMENRVQQVFLIDTDAEAMERALWHLEPYMGDTDRIVTIHKPINEVDRFDIETHQPVTFHFFTDVLGHPEIDLRRLAQLIGRTIRGEHYFFCVDALKHGNDRLETFYRCFNSPELFTDETYYPTARQPYAMTCKAFRLRAETFGLNTALSPVQWQAAFRLDIVRELLQQTEREKVAALYRSLSRFEVSAGYDVAACAHNDLPPLLAVLSNLITRGLPTAASPLLEEAFAPLGNRKRWNEEGRITYAARDLYPSDLFEALHLIDPRFKPDETTYNVDALESDLQREYITRVAPPPFRQLFEPQRNVYTLTGQREYCTQHVDFSLEFPYPTKDLRDVRHNGFVIEIEDPTVQTTMDQRRIEKQRTDDLAAMNWTCETFSDGHLSDMHFGYLDSDYVRTAFRVFSRPFDSEWVRTLQYVLTPIGVARIEKVILEALMAGRLDLAAPHWEVLVVERDVPCAVAALSDLRALFERLTALSAEWDGVHFPEVTLDVISTPEFIDSPLHADVVPSAELTEEHRAKTYDLIIDISVLRRAGIERPLIGTYTNCHNDCCFIVRSAHHAREPRRVLTTGRITYRPLIIRDAIGRSTLIPETAGAIHYIMGILSRREDFRPGQEAILDRLLRGESVAALLPTDAHGAAVALPAALLQPGVTVVITPDAKTADKLIDEARQADIDCGASLHTNMTDGERERRERRVESAALHFVAISAEQLARPTLQQRFLSMRETGVYFAYGILDSAERGSEWSPFFDPHYLCAGKILRRYARPREGTITLGATLSQASFDVLFDVEQELLPVDSYTPDRDRIVTASATVAPMSLESRSEAEEGKDIEQILREMGMEYIAPVLGSSSAEEARLVGLSYPTSAGEGGESTRDKAAEARYIRILYRMGCLGLIDGVARDEVQKRFLLVVRDCTAEQVYKRYCDYFNRYYTRKRAEREETAARAGMPAVMLRDEREGVIYKCLTGLTHYVCDNIARLAPDTASHTPLTERLAQDLADDSQATDEVLFRYLHLVNDSSEGSPKGRIHALHESVCTLRRAGHTHPVLLLLNTFCLLYLGTGDRATLEQDLSTSYEQGIIGLYHLMPDYARFQEQFEAYNRFVRNEADATDDATEARMEKAASRLLLIRAADILSTHLTYTTELQRTYLG
;
A
#
# COMPACT_ATOMS: atom_id res chain seq x y z
N MET A 1 -12.60 37.05 21.46
CA MET A 1 -12.87 35.61 21.30
C MET A 1 -14.15 35.36 20.47
N ALA A 2 -15.33 35.87 20.82
CA ALA A 2 -16.57 35.67 20.02
C ALA A 2 -16.53 36.20 18.56
N ALA A 3 -15.87 37.35 18.31
CA ALA A 3 -15.74 37.90 16.95
C ALA A 3 -14.87 37.04 16.00
N ASP A 4 -14.02 36.17 16.55
CA ASP A 4 -13.13 35.27 15.80
C ASP A 4 -13.87 33.97 15.44
N ARG A 5 -14.66 33.43 16.39
CA ARG A 5 -15.45 32.20 16.19
C ARG A 5 -16.57 32.38 15.15
N GLY A 6 -17.27 33.51 15.15
CA GLY A 6 -18.27 33.83 14.11
C GLY A 6 -17.67 33.88 12.69
N GLN A 7 -16.45 34.41 12.54
CA GLN A 7 -15.73 34.39 11.27
C GLN A 7 -15.29 32.97 10.87
N MET A 8 -14.87 32.14 11.82
CA MET A 8 -14.55 30.73 11.56
C MET A 8 -15.77 29.95 11.07
N LEU A 9 -16.94 30.12 11.69
CA LEU A 9 -18.18 29.47 11.28
C LEU A 9 -18.64 29.94 9.88
N LEU A 10 -18.47 31.22 9.55
CA LEU A 10 -18.70 31.76 8.20
C LEU A 10 -17.76 31.13 7.16
N ARG A 11 -16.46 31.03 7.48
CA ARG A 11 -15.48 30.39 6.60
C ARG A 11 -15.82 28.91 6.38
N ALA A 12 -16.13 28.17 7.44
CA ALA A 12 -16.56 26.78 7.34
C ALA A 12 -17.81 26.62 6.46
N LEU A 13 -18.79 27.51 6.57
CA LEU A 13 -19.98 27.48 5.70
C LEU A 13 -19.62 27.79 4.23
N CYS A 14 -18.70 28.73 3.98
CA CYS A 14 -18.24 29.04 2.62
C CYS A 14 -17.42 27.90 2.01
N ASP A 15 -16.57 27.25 2.81
CA ASP A 15 -15.65 26.20 2.36
C ASP A 15 -16.38 24.86 2.17
N ASP A 16 -17.25 24.46 3.11
CA ASP A 16 -17.89 23.14 3.13
C ASP A 16 -19.39 23.15 2.77
N GLY A 17 -20.06 24.30 2.81
CA GLY A 17 -21.51 24.38 2.60
C GLY A 17 -21.97 23.88 1.23
N VAL A 18 -21.17 24.07 0.17
CA VAL A 18 -21.47 23.54 -1.17
C VAL A 18 -21.42 22.01 -1.19
N ARG A 19 -20.43 21.42 -0.51
CA ARG A 19 -20.28 19.96 -0.37
C ARG A 19 -21.46 19.39 0.42
N GLN A 20 -21.80 20.00 1.55
CA GLN A 20 -22.90 19.56 2.41
C GLN A 20 -24.26 19.68 1.71
N LYS A 21 -24.52 20.80 1.03
CA LYS A 21 -25.73 20.98 0.20
C LYS A 21 -25.86 19.89 -0.86
N ALA A 22 -24.78 19.58 -1.56
CA ALA A 22 -24.82 18.60 -2.64
C ALA A 22 -25.02 17.16 -2.13
N LYS A 23 -24.49 16.82 -0.94
CA LYS A 23 -24.82 15.58 -0.23
C LYS A 23 -26.33 15.45 0.01
N VAL A 24 -26.94 16.46 0.60
CA VAL A 24 -28.37 16.45 0.95
C VAL A 24 -29.27 16.48 -0.28
N ASP A 25 -28.98 17.35 -1.26
CA ASP A 25 -29.74 17.45 -2.53
C ASP A 25 -29.76 16.09 -3.27
N ARG A 26 -28.68 15.30 -3.20
CA ARG A 26 -28.57 13.99 -3.85
C ARG A 26 -29.55 12.98 -3.25
N VAL A 27 -29.62 12.88 -1.93
CA VAL A 27 -30.48 11.92 -1.23
C VAL A 27 -31.94 12.32 -1.34
N LEU A 28 -32.25 13.61 -1.19
CA LEU A 28 -33.62 14.09 -1.36
C LEU A 28 -34.13 13.86 -2.79
N GLY A 29 -33.25 13.89 -3.78
CA GLY A 29 -33.56 13.61 -5.17
C GLY A 29 -34.07 12.19 -5.45
N THR A 30 -33.79 11.20 -4.58
CA THR A 30 -34.24 9.81 -4.76
C THR A 30 -35.66 9.57 -4.22
N MET A 31 -36.24 10.54 -3.51
CA MET A 31 -37.50 10.36 -2.79
C MET A 31 -38.75 10.46 -3.68
N PRO A 32 -39.76 9.58 -3.48
CA PRO A 32 -41.02 9.69 -4.19
C PRO A 32 -41.77 10.99 -3.83
N ARG A 33 -42.04 11.84 -4.83
CA ARG A 33 -42.73 13.13 -4.62
C ARG A 33 -44.10 13.02 -3.95
N LYS A 34 -44.79 11.89 -4.12
CA LYS A 34 -46.10 11.62 -3.49
C LYS A 34 -46.03 11.60 -1.97
N LEU A 35 -44.85 11.36 -1.39
CA LEU A 35 -44.64 11.35 0.06
C LEU A 35 -44.98 12.68 0.72
N PHE A 36 -44.69 13.78 0.03
CA PHE A 36 -44.87 15.14 0.55
C PHE A 36 -46.29 15.69 0.33
N GLN A 37 -47.22 14.85 -0.14
CA GLN A 37 -48.60 15.23 -0.46
C GLN A 37 -49.57 14.74 0.61
N GLY A 38 -50.33 15.65 1.23
CA GLY A 38 -51.48 15.29 2.07
C GLY A 38 -51.18 15.00 3.55
N THR A 39 -49.91 14.91 3.97
CA THR A 39 -49.50 14.62 5.35
C THR A 39 -48.64 15.75 5.94
N THR A 40 -48.68 15.90 7.27
CA THR A 40 -47.77 16.74 8.06
C THR A 40 -46.58 15.91 8.53
N PHE A 41 -45.44 16.56 8.78
CA PHE A 41 -44.23 15.85 9.19
C PHE A 41 -43.34 16.67 10.13
N ASP A 42 -42.54 15.95 10.93
CA ASP A 42 -41.48 16.52 11.78
C ASP A 42 -40.10 16.29 11.14
N VAL A 43 -39.13 17.14 11.49
CA VAL A 43 -37.73 17.03 11.03
C VAL A 43 -36.80 16.96 12.23
N VAL A 44 -35.85 16.03 12.21
CA VAL A 44 -34.79 15.88 13.22
C VAL A 44 -33.44 15.96 12.51
N ASP A 45 -32.64 16.96 12.86
CA ASP A 45 -31.31 17.21 12.31
C ASP A 45 -30.26 16.90 13.38
N TRP A 46 -29.60 15.75 13.23
CA TRP A 46 -28.59 15.28 14.18
C TRP A 46 -27.24 15.92 13.85
N GLN A 47 -26.57 16.51 14.84
CA GLN A 47 -25.38 17.37 14.64
C GLN A 47 -25.63 18.43 13.56
N CYS A 48 -26.65 19.26 13.80
CA CYS A 48 -27.17 20.17 12.79
C CYS A 48 -26.16 21.25 12.35
N GLY A 49 -25.13 21.53 13.16
CA GLY A 49 -24.21 22.64 12.96
C GLY A 49 -24.96 23.94 12.74
N GLN A 50 -24.73 24.58 11.58
CA GLN A 50 -25.41 25.82 11.17
C GLN A 50 -26.77 25.58 10.46
N GLY A 51 -27.38 24.38 10.56
CA GLY A 51 -28.71 24.07 10.04
C GLY A 51 -28.80 23.85 8.53
N VAL A 52 -27.67 23.57 7.87
CA VAL A 52 -27.59 23.46 6.40
C VAL A 52 -28.48 22.35 5.84
N ASN A 53 -28.54 21.20 6.52
CA ASN A 53 -29.34 20.06 6.05
C ASN A 53 -30.83 20.43 6.00
N THR A 54 -31.34 20.99 7.09
CA THR A 54 -32.73 21.43 7.21
C THR A 54 -33.06 22.56 6.22
N VAL A 55 -32.16 23.54 6.00
CA VAL A 55 -32.35 24.57 4.96
C VAL A 55 -32.45 23.94 3.56
N CYS A 56 -31.58 22.99 3.24
CA CYS A 56 -31.61 22.29 1.95
C CYS A 56 -32.92 21.52 1.75
N PHE A 57 -33.45 20.92 2.82
CA PHE A 57 -34.75 20.25 2.80
C PHE A 57 -35.90 21.22 2.47
N PHE A 58 -35.96 22.39 3.09
CA PHE A 58 -36.96 23.41 2.77
C PHE A 58 -36.81 23.93 1.33
N ASP A 59 -35.58 24.15 0.88
CA ASP A 59 -35.29 24.55 -0.49
C ASP A 59 -35.74 23.48 -1.50
N PHE A 60 -35.55 22.21 -1.19
CA PHE A 60 -36.05 21.09 -2.00
C PHE A 60 -37.58 21.10 -2.11
N ILE A 61 -38.30 21.29 -1.00
CA ILE A 61 -39.77 21.43 -0.97
C ILE A 61 -40.19 22.56 -1.90
N ARG A 62 -39.59 23.75 -1.73
CA ARG A 62 -39.91 24.96 -2.49
C ARG A 62 -39.62 24.81 -3.98
N ARG A 63 -38.44 24.28 -4.35
CA ARG A 63 -38.02 24.10 -5.76
C ARG A 63 -38.91 23.12 -6.52
N ASN A 64 -39.51 22.15 -5.84
CA ASN A 64 -40.43 21.19 -6.44
C ASN A 64 -41.90 21.63 -6.38
N GLY A 65 -42.19 22.86 -5.94
CA GLY A 65 -43.55 23.41 -5.88
C GLY A 65 -44.44 22.72 -4.83
N MET A 66 -43.86 22.15 -3.78
CA MET A 66 -44.57 21.47 -2.70
C MET A 66 -44.89 22.44 -1.56
N GLU A 67 -46.02 22.23 -0.88
CA GLU A 67 -46.41 23.03 0.28
C GLU A 67 -45.53 22.69 1.50
N ASN A 68 -45.05 23.70 2.23
CA ASN A 68 -44.33 23.47 3.47
C ASN A 68 -45.31 23.01 4.57
N ARG A 69 -45.24 21.72 4.93
CA ARG A 69 -46.09 21.08 5.95
C ARG A 69 -45.31 20.60 7.17
N VAL A 70 -44.04 21.00 7.31
CA VAL A 70 -43.24 20.73 8.50
C VAL A 70 -43.97 21.31 9.71
N GLN A 71 -44.18 20.55 10.78
CA GLN A 71 -44.80 21.05 12.02
C GLN A 71 -43.76 21.47 13.03
N GLN A 72 -42.75 20.63 13.26
CA GLN A 72 -41.68 20.86 14.23
C GLN A 72 -40.31 20.48 13.66
N VAL A 73 -39.28 21.22 14.03
CA VAL A 73 -37.87 20.95 13.69
C VAL A 73 -37.09 20.76 14.98
N PHE A 74 -36.40 19.64 15.12
CA PHE A 74 -35.50 19.34 16.23
C PHE A 74 -34.05 19.48 15.76
N LEU A 75 -33.31 20.39 16.38
CA LEU A 75 -31.89 20.66 16.11
C LEU A 75 -31.07 20.14 17.28
N ILE A 76 -30.18 19.17 17.02
CA ILE A 76 -29.35 18.53 18.05
C ILE A 76 -27.89 18.83 17.75
N ASP A 77 -27.18 19.49 18.66
CA ASP A 77 -25.75 19.78 18.51
C ASP A 77 -25.08 20.09 19.87
N THR A 78 -23.75 20.06 19.91
CA THR A 78 -22.94 20.50 21.07
C THR A 78 -22.32 21.88 20.89
N ASP A 79 -22.37 22.47 19.69
CA ASP A 79 -21.91 23.85 19.42
C ASP A 79 -23.10 24.84 19.47
N ALA A 80 -23.26 25.51 20.62
CA ALA A 80 -24.31 26.50 20.85
C ALA A 80 -24.31 27.66 19.84
N GLU A 81 -23.13 28.14 19.41
CA GLU A 81 -23.03 29.27 18.46
C GLU A 81 -23.47 28.85 17.06
N ALA A 82 -23.11 27.62 16.63
CA ALA A 82 -23.58 27.08 15.36
C ALA A 82 -25.12 26.91 15.36
N MET A 83 -25.68 26.41 16.46
CA MET A 83 -27.12 26.20 16.61
C MET A 83 -27.92 27.51 16.67
N GLU A 84 -27.39 28.56 17.30
CA GLU A 84 -27.99 29.91 17.26
C GLU A 84 -28.10 30.43 15.82
N ARG A 85 -27.07 30.19 14.99
CA ARG A 85 -27.10 30.57 13.57
C ARG A 85 -28.07 29.70 12.77
N ALA A 86 -28.19 28.42 13.09
CA ALA A 86 -29.19 27.54 12.49
C ALA A 86 -30.61 28.08 12.72
N LEU A 87 -30.92 28.57 13.92
CA LEU A 87 -32.20 29.23 14.22
C LEU A 87 -32.45 30.42 13.30
N TRP A 88 -31.46 31.32 13.14
CA TRP A 88 -31.59 32.49 12.26
C TRP A 88 -31.80 32.10 10.79
N HIS A 89 -31.19 31.00 10.35
CA HIS A 89 -31.36 30.51 8.98
C HIS A 89 -32.74 29.87 8.74
N LEU A 90 -33.36 29.29 9.77
CA LEU A 90 -34.62 28.56 9.68
C LEU A 90 -35.86 29.40 9.99
N GLU A 91 -35.71 30.49 10.75
CA GLU A 91 -36.79 31.44 11.07
C GLU A 91 -37.61 31.87 9.83
N PRO A 92 -37.01 32.22 8.67
CA PRO A 92 -37.77 32.61 7.48
C PRO A 92 -38.62 31.49 6.87
N TYR A 93 -38.29 30.22 7.12
CA TYR A 93 -38.98 29.07 6.58
C TYR A 93 -40.13 28.59 7.48
N MET A 94 -39.96 28.70 8.80
CA MET A 94 -40.91 28.22 9.80
C MET A 94 -41.94 29.29 10.21
N GLY A 95 -41.55 30.57 10.19
CA GLY A 95 -42.39 31.73 10.57
C GLY A 95 -42.70 31.84 12.07
N ASP A 96 -42.50 30.77 12.83
CA ASP A 96 -42.66 30.69 14.28
C ASP A 96 -41.49 29.88 14.85
N THR A 97 -40.67 30.55 15.66
CA THR A 97 -39.45 29.99 16.27
C THR A 97 -39.75 28.96 17.36
N ASP A 98 -40.94 28.99 17.98
CA ASP A 98 -41.31 28.04 19.04
C ASP A 98 -41.47 26.61 18.48
N ARG A 99 -41.58 26.49 17.16
CA ARG A 99 -41.63 25.21 16.42
C ARG A 99 -40.24 24.66 16.10
N ILE A 100 -39.17 25.38 16.46
CA ILE A 100 -37.79 24.93 16.32
C ILE A 100 -37.26 24.61 17.73
N VAL A 101 -37.15 23.33 18.04
CA VAL A 101 -36.62 22.84 19.32
C VAL A 101 -35.12 22.64 19.21
N THR A 102 -34.37 23.25 20.12
CA THR A 102 -32.91 23.12 20.20
C THR A 102 -32.51 22.23 21.37
N ILE A 103 -31.69 21.22 21.10
CA ILE A 103 -31.24 20.22 22.07
C ILE A 103 -29.72 20.29 22.13
N HIS A 104 -29.22 21.04 23.12
CA HIS A 104 -27.79 21.24 23.33
C HIS A 104 -27.18 20.10 24.16
N LYS A 105 -27.07 18.92 23.55
CA LYS A 105 -26.55 17.70 24.18
C LYS A 105 -25.72 16.90 23.18
N PRO A 106 -24.67 16.17 23.62
CA PRO A 106 -24.04 15.18 22.77
C PRO A 106 -25.04 14.08 22.43
N ILE A 107 -24.93 13.48 21.23
CA ILE A 107 -25.88 12.47 20.74
C ILE A 107 -26.06 11.32 21.74
N ASN A 108 -24.97 10.87 22.36
CA ASN A 108 -25.02 9.81 23.35
C ASN A 108 -25.77 10.20 24.63
N GLU A 109 -26.03 11.48 24.94
CA GLU A 109 -26.78 11.88 26.14
C GLU A 109 -28.25 12.23 25.85
N VAL A 110 -28.63 12.27 24.58
CA VAL A 110 -30.02 12.49 24.17
C VAL A 110 -30.89 11.34 24.66
N ASP A 111 -32.02 11.68 25.26
CA ASP A 111 -33.01 10.72 25.73
C ASP A 111 -34.33 10.83 24.97
N ARG A 112 -35.27 9.92 25.27
CA ARG A 112 -36.55 9.84 24.55
C ARG A 112 -37.47 11.04 24.78
N PHE A 113 -37.26 11.80 25.86
CA PHE A 113 -38.07 12.97 26.22
C PHE A 113 -37.57 14.23 25.52
N ASP A 114 -36.30 14.22 25.09
CA ASP A 114 -35.74 15.29 24.26
C ASP A 114 -36.35 15.29 22.84
N ILE A 115 -36.70 14.11 22.31
CA ILE A 115 -37.23 13.93 20.95
C ILE A 115 -38.62 13.28 21.02
N GLU A 116 -39.64 14.10 21.17
CA GLU A 116 -41.04 13.67 21.08
C GLU A 116 -41.65 14.10 19.74
N THR A 117 -41.67 13.20 18.77
CA THR A 117 -42.36 13.43 17.50
C THR A 117 -43.84 13.04 17.59
N HIS A 118 -44.69 13.81 16.91
CA HIS A 118 -46.15 13.65 16.97
C HIS A 118 -46.80 13.51 15.60
N GLN A 119 -46.08 13.80 14.53
CA GLN A 119 -46.62 13.72 13.17
C GLN A 119 -46.56 12.29 12.61
N PRO A 120 -47.42 11.95 11.62
CA PRO A 120 -47.42 10.63 10.98
C PRO A 120 -46.12 10.27 10.27
N VAL A 121 -45.33 11.28 9.89
CA VAL A 121 -44.06 11.13 9.17
C VAL A 121 -42.97 11.94 9.88
N THR A 122 -41.80 11.35 10.08
CA THR A 122 -40.61 12.04 10.62
C THR A 122 -39.42 11.86 9.68
N PHE A 123 -38.69 12.94 9.38
CA PHE A 123 -37.44 12.91 8.61
C PHE A 123 -36.23 13.09 9.52
N HIS A 124 -35.27 12.18 9.46
CA HIS A 124 -34.01 12.24 10.18
C HIS A 124 -32.85 12.50 9.22
N PHE A 125 -32.02 13.50 9.52
CA PHE A 125 -30.78 13.77 8.80
C PHE A 125 -29.57 13.38 9.64
N PHE A 126 -28.71 12.54 9.07
CA PHE A 126 -27.41 12.14 9.59
C PHE A 126 -26.36 12.44 8.51
N THR A 127 -25.89 13.68 8.44
CA THR A 127 -24.86 14.09 7.45
C THR A 127 -23.52 14.28 8.14
N ASP A 128 -22.55 13.42 7.82
CA ASP A 128 -21.22 13.32 8.45
C ASP A 128 -21.29 13.04 9.97
N VAL A 129 -22.32 12.29 10.40
CA VAL A 129 -22.60 12.02 11.83
C VAL A 129 -22.18 10.62 12.22
N LEU A 130 -22.71 9.60 11.54
CA LEU A 130 -22.54 8.20 11.96
C LEU A 130 -21.09 7.74 11.87
N GLY A 131 -20.28 8.40 11.04
CA GLY A 131 -18.84 8.19 10.93
C GLY A 131 -18.02 8.54 12.18
N HIS A 132 -18.57 9.28 13.16
CA HIS A 132 -17.86 9.63 14.39
C HIS A 132 -17.76 8.44 15.36
N PRO A 133 -16.54 8.01 15.76
CA PRO A 133 -16.34 6.79 16.55
C PRO A 133 -16.93 6.88 17.96
N GLU A 134 -17.04 8.09 18.51
CA GLU A 134 -17.60 8.34 19.84
C GLU A 134 -19.08 7.94 19.96
N ILE A 135 -19.83 7.90 18.85
CA ILE A 135 -21.28 7.65 18.86
C ILE A 135 -21.55 6.16 19.11
N ASP A 136 -22.36 5.86 20.12
CA ASP A 136 -22.87 4.50 20.34
C ASP A 136 -24.07 4.25 19.42
N LEU A 137 -23.80 3.59 18.29
CA LEU A 137 -24.80 3.29 17.26
C LEU A 137 -25.95 2.43 17.79
N ARG A 138 -25.67 1.52 18.71
CA ARG A 138 -26.69 0.64 19.30
C ARG A 138 -27.60 1.43 20.22
N ARG A 139 -27.03 2.25 21.10
CA ARG A 139 -27.82 3.12 21.97
C ARG A 139 -28.67 4.09 21.16
N LEU A 140 -28.11 4.66 20.09
CA LEU A 140 -28.84 5.52 19.15
C LEU A 140 -30.01 4.77 18.48
N ALA A 141 -29.77 3.55 17.97
CA ALA A 141 -30.83 2.72 17.39
C ALA A 141 -31.92 2.36 18.42
N GLN A 142 -31.54 2.06 19.66
CA GLN A 142 -32.49 1.80 20.76
C GLN A 142 -33.31 3.04 21.13
N LEU A 143 -32.69 4.23 21.14
CA LEU A 143 -33.38 5.50 21.35
C LEU A 143 -34.44 5.70 20.25
N ILE A 144 -34.04 5.59 18.98
CA ILE A 144 -34.93 5.71 17.83
C ILE A 144 -36.07 4.69 17.90
N GLY A 145 -35.77 3.45 18.25
CA GLY A 145 -36.79 2.40 18.40
C GLY A 145 -37.80 2.67 19.52
N ARG A 146 -37.44 3.45 20.54
CA ARG A 146 -38.35 3.88 21.61
C ARG A 146 -39.19 5.10 21.22
N THR A 147 -38.73 5.92 20.29
CA THR A 147 -39.40 7.15 19.85
C THR A 147 -40.22 6.99 18.58
N ILE A 148 -40.00 5.92 17.81
CA ILE A 148 -40.63 5.73 16.50
C ILE A 148 -42.17 5.71 16.58
N ARG A 149 -42.82 6.58 15.80
CA ARG A 149 -44.28 6.67 15.64
C ARG A 149 -44.61 6.90 14.18
N GLY A 150 -45.56 6.14 13.62
CA GLY A 150 -45.88 6.23 12.19
C GLY A 150 -44.71 5.78 11.30
N GLU A 151 -44.35 6.60 10.31
CA GLU A 151 -43.24 6.33 9.38
C GLU A 151 -42.05 7.27 9.62
N HIS A 152 -40.85 6.70 9.79
CA HIS A 152 -39.62 7.47 9.95
C HIS A 152 -38.71 7.23 8.74
N TYR A 153 -38.21 8.31 8.15
CA TYR A 153 -37.29 8.31 7.01
C TYR A 153 -35.91 8.76 7.46
N PHE A 154 -34.89 7.98 7.13
CA PHE A 154 -33.51 8.23 7.52
C PHE A 154 -32.70 8.60 6.29
N PHE A 155 -31.98 9.72 6.36
CA PHE A 155 -31.04 10.18 5.35
C PHE A 155 -29.64 10.18 5.94
N CYS A 156 -28.91 9.10 5.73
CA CYS A 156 -27.56 8.92 6.25
C CYS A 156 -26.55 9.15 5.13
N VAL A 157 -25.69 10.16 5.28
CA VAL A 157 -24.64 10.48 4.32
C VAL A 157 -23.35 10.75 5.07
N ASP A 158 -22.32 9.95 4.83
CA ASP A 158 -20.99 10.17 5.40
C ASP A 158 -19.94 10.27 4.29
N ALA A 159 -18.83 10.97 4.57
CA ALA A 159 -17.63 10.87 3.75
C ALA A 159 -17.23 9.40 3.57
N LEU A 160 -16.98 8.97 2.33
CA LEU A 160 -16.53 7.60 2.06
C LEU A 160 -15.14 7.43 2.66
N LYS A 161 -15.02 6.59 3.69
CA LYS A 161 -13.73 6.12 4.21
C LYS A 161 -13.69 4.61 4.10
N HIS A 162 -12.77 4.06 3.33
CA HIS A 162 -12.59 2.62 3.24
C HIS A 162 -12.18 2.07 4.61
N GLY A 163 -12.81 1.00 5.08
CA GLY A 163 -12.62 0.54 6.46
C GLY A 163 -13.63 1.08 7.46
N ASN A 164 -14.48 2.05 7.09
CA ASN A 164 -15.52 2.57 7.97
C ASN A 164 -16.90 2.06 7.56
N ASP A 165 -17.37 1.03 8.26
CA ASP A 165 -18.67 0.41 7.99
C ASP A 165 -19.75 0.86 9.00
N ARG A 166 -19.50 1.93 9.78
CA ARG A 166 -20.41 2.43 10.84
C ARG A 166 -21.82 2.77 10.36
N LEU A 167 -21.94 3.39 9.18
CA LEU A 167 -23.24 3.69 8.57
C LEU A 167 -24.02 2.39 8.26
N GLU A 168 -23.32 1.38 7.75
CA GLU A 168 -23.89 0.06 7.49
C GLU A 168 -24.26 -0.67 8.79
N THR A 169 -23.43 -0.57 9.83
CA THR A 169 -23.69 -1.12 11.17
C THR A 169 -24.94 -0.50 11.79
N PHE A 170 -25.13 0.82 11.66
CA PHE A 170 -26.34 1.50 12.13
C PHE A 170 -27.59 1.01 11.39
N TYR A 171 -27.52 0.83 10.07
CA TYR A 171 -28.61 0.27 9.28
C TYR A 171 -28.98 -1.16 9.71
N ARG A 172 -27.99 -2.00 9.99
CA ARG A 172 -28.18 -3.39 10.45
C ARG A 172 -28.77 -3.52 11.85
N CYS A 173 -28.82 -2.43 12.64
CA CYS A 173 -29.48 -2.43 13.95
C CYS A 173 -31.00 -2.57 13.84
N PHE A 174 -31.59 -2.42 12.65
CA PHE A 174 -33.02 -2.50 12.41
C PHE A 174 -33.38 -3.75 11.60
N ASN A 175 -34.45 -4.45 12.00
CA ASN A 175 -35.01 -5.58 11.25
C ASN A 175 -35.84 -5.06 10.07
N SER A 176 -35.57 -5.61 8.89
CA SER A 176 -36.31 -5.35 7.64
C SER A 176 -36.59 -3.87 7.31
N PRO A 177 -35.59 -2.96 7.38
CA PRO A 177 -35.74 -1.59 6.92
C PRO A 177 -36.02 -1.54 5.41
N GLU A 178 -36.92 -0.64 4.99
CA GLU A 178 -37.22 -0.46 3.57
C GLU A 178 -36.22 0.50 2.93
N LEU A 179 -35.32 -0.04 2.11
CA LEU A 179 -34.23 0.68 1.49
C LEU A 179 -34.68 1.43 0.23
N PHE A 180 -34.44 2.74 0.16
CA PHE A 180 -34.67 3.56 -1.04
C PHE A 180 -33.38 3.85 -1.80
N THR A 181 -32.25 3.96 -1.10
CA THR A 181 -30.97 4.31 -1.70
C THR A 181 -29.84 3.66 -0.92
N ASP A 182 -28.89 3.08 -1.64
CA ASP A 182 -27.63 2.55 -1.11
C ASP A 182 -26.55 2.74 -2.16
N GLU A 183 -25.94 3.92 -2.14
CA GLU A 183 -25.01 4.35 -3.18
C GLU A 183 -23.71 4.87 -2.58
N THR A 184 -22.61 4.50 -3.21
CA THR A 184 -21.28 5.05 -2.95
C THR A 184 -20.88 5.88 -4.15
N TYR A 185 -20.48 7.13 -3.90
CA TYR A 185 -20.00 8.04 -4.92
C TYR A 185 -18.52 8.31 -4.72
N TYR A 186 -17.74 7.97 -5.75
CA TYR A 186 -16.33 8.30 -5.82
C TYR A 186 -16.14 9.72 -6.38
N PRO A 187 -15.02 10.39 -6.05
CA PRO A 187 -14.75 11.71 -6.59
C PRO A 187 -14.65 11.67 -8.12
N THR A 188 -15.16 12.71 -8.75
CA THR A 188 -15.05 12.97 -10.18
C THR A 188 -14.74 14.44 -10.41
N ALA A 189 -14.41 14.80 -11.65
CA ALA A 189 -14.23 16.21 -12.03
C ALA A 189 -15.43 17.12 -11.67
N ARG A 190 -16.66 16.60 -11.66
CA ARG A 190 -17.88 17.35 -11.33
C ARG A 190 -18.25 17.28 -9.84
N GLN A 191 -17.68 16.32 -9.12
CA GLN A 191 -17.96 16.06 -7.72
C GLN A 191 -16.63 15.72 -7.01
N PRO A 192 -15.89 16.72 -6.50
CA PRO A 192 -14.53 16.52 -5.97
C PRO A 192 -14.55 15.97 -4.53
N TYR A 193 -15.49 15.08 -4.23
CA TYR A 193 -15.61 14.48 -2.90
C TYR A 193 -16.28 13.13 -2.95
N ALA A 194 -15.79 12.24 -2.09
CA ALA A 194 -16.28 10.89 -1.94
C ALA A 194 -17.34 10.85 -0.84
N MET A 195 -18.44 10.13 -1.06
CA MET A 195 -19.47 9.92 -0.03
C MET A 195 -20.10 8.54 -0.14
N THR A 196 -20.62 8.08 0.99
CA THR A 196 -21.56 6.97 1.06
C THR A 196 -22.91 7.51 1.50
N CYS A 197 -23.97 7.01 0.87
CA CYS A 197 -25.33 7.46 1.14
C CYS A 197 -26.23 6.24 1.30
N LYS A 198 -26.99 6.23 2.39
CA LYS A 198 -28.07 5.27 2.59
C LYS A 198 -29.34 5.98 3.04
N ALA A 199 -30.44 5.70 2.36
CA ALA A 199 -31.75 6.22 2.68
C ALA A 199 -32.74 5.07 2.85
N PHE A 200 -33.43 5.03 3.98
CA PHE A 200 -34.36 3.95 4.30
C PHE A 200 -35.53 4.43 5.16
N ARG A 201 -36.60 3.65 5.19
CA ARG A 201 -37.79 3.87 6.04
C ARG A 201 -37.91 2.77 7.08
N LEU A 202 -38.35 3.20 8.27
CA LEU A 202 -38.87 2.35 9.33
C LEU A 202 -40.35 2.65 9.57
N ARG A 203 -41.17 1.61 9.74
CA ARG A 203 -42.59 1.73 10.09
C ARG A 203 -42.83 1.16 11.47
N ALA A 204 -43.56 1.87 12.32
CA ALA A 204 -43.86 1.42 13.68
C ALA A 204 -44.55 0.02 13.74
N GLU A 205 -45.31 -0.34 12.71
CA GLU A 205 -46.04 -1.61 12.61
C GLU A 205 -45.16 -2.83 12.33
N THR A 206 -44.06 -2.64 11.60
CA THR A 206 -43.15 -3.72 11.15
C THR A 206 -41.75 -3.58 11.75
N PHE A 207 -41.57 -2.63 12.67
CA PHE A 207 -40.29 -2.31 13.27
C PHE A 207 -39.83 -3.44 14.21
N GLY A 208 -38.59 -3.88 14.01
CA GLY A 208 -37.87 -4.70 14.97
C GLY A 208 -36.44 -4.19 15.16
N LEU A 209 -35.88 -4.42 16.35
CA LEU A 209 -34.49 -4.11 16.66
C LEU A 209 -33.65 -5.37 16.58
N ASN A 210 -32.55 -5.32 15.83
CA ASN A 210 -31.49 -6.31 15.86
C ASN A 210 -30.29 -5.75 16.62
N THR A 211 -30.33 -5.84 17.95
CA THR A 211 -29.19 -5.42 18.78
C THR A 211 -28.25 -6.57 19.13
N ALA A 212 -28.30 -7.70 18.40
CA ALA A 212 -27.28 -8.73 18.54
C ALA A 212 -25.95 -8.21 17.98
N LEU A 213 -24.85 -8.62 18.60
CA LEU A 213 -23.51 -8.30 18.08
C LEU A 213 -23.32 -9.10 16.79
N SER A 214 -23.25 -8.39 15.66
CA SER A 214 -23.07 -9.04 14.36
C SER A 214 -21.62 -9.52 14.22
N PRO A 215 -21.38 -10.79 13.85
CA PRO A 215 -20.05 -11.27 13.61
C PRO A 215 -19.40 -10.55 12.42
N VAL A 216 -18.14 -10.15 12.56
CA VAL A 216 -17.36 -9.53 11.48
C VAL A 216 -16.52 -10.60 10.80
N GLN A 217 -16.34 -10.50 9.48
CA GLN A 217 -15.50 -11.43 8.73
C GLN A 217 -14.10 -10.86 8.54
N TRP A 218 -13.09 -11.59 9.01
CA TRP A 218 -11.68 -11.26 8.80
C TRP A 218 -10.97 -12.35 8.00
N GLN A 219 -9.78 -12.01 7.50
CA GLN A 219 -8.96 -12.94 6.75
C GLN A 219 -7.52 -13.04 7.28
N ALA A 220 -7.10 -14.24 7.65
CA ALA A 220 -5.74 -14.57 8.06
C ALA A 220 -5.53 -16.09 7.97
N ALA A 221 -4.38 -16.51 7.47
CA ALA A 221 -3.94 -17.90 7.50
C ALA A 221 -2.43 -17.96 7.30
N PHE A 222 -1.73 -18.75 8.12
CA PHE A 222 -0.36 -19.14 7.82
C PHE A 222 -0.28 -20.50 7.15
N ARG A 223 0.84 -20.74 6.47
CA ARG A 223 1.21 -22.04 5.91
C ARG A 223 2.69 -22.29 6.12
N LEU A 224 3.01 -23.51 6.56
CA LEU A 224 4.39 -23.99 6.69
C LEU A 224 4.98 -24.30 5.30
N ASP A 225 6.29 -24.07 5.16
CA ASP A 225 7.03 -24.24 3.92
C ASP A 225 6.96 -25.68 3.40
N ILE A 226 7.04 -26.67 4.28
CA ILE A 226 6.91 -28.10 3.91
C ILE A 226 5.50 -28.45 3.38
N VAL A 227 4.45 -27.84 3.94
CA VAL A 227 3.07 -28.06 3.46
C VAL A 227 2.89 -27.43 2.09
N ARG A 228 3.49 -26.25 1.85
CA ARG A 228 3.52 -25.62 0.52
C ARG A 228 4.20 -26.51 -0.51
N GLU A 229 5.38 -27.04 -0.18
CA GLU A 229 6.19 -27.89 -1.07
C GLU A 229 5.43 -29.17 -1.45
N LEU A 230 4.91 -29.90 -0.45
CA LEU A 230 4.23 -31.18 -0.68
C LEU A 230 2.91 -31.05 -1.46
N LEU A 231 2.21 -29.91 -1.32
CA LEU A 231 0.96 -29.66 -2.05
C LEU A 231 1.14 -28.98 -3.41
N GLN A 232 2.37 -28.62 -3.81
CA GLN A 232 2.61 -27.82 -5.02
C GLN A 232 2.13 -28.52 -6.31
N GLN A 233 2.22 -29.85 -6.37
CA GLN A 233 1.83 -30.67 -7.52
C GLN A 233 0.45 -31.34 -7.34
N THR A 234 -0.14 -31.26 -6.15
CA THR A 234 -1.42 -31.92 -5.81
C THR A 234 -2.57 -30.96 -6.01
N GLU A 235 -3.44 -31.24 -6.99
CA GLU A 235 -4.71 -30.53 -7.20
C GLU A 235 -4.64 -29.00 -6.99
N ARG A 236 -3.62 -28.36 -7.57
CA ARG A 236 -3.18 -26.97 -7.26
C ARG A 236 -4.32 -25.96 -7.16
N GLU A 237 -5.28 -26.00 -8.08
CA GLU A 237 -6.43 -25.09 -8.09
C GLU A 237 -7.38 -25.32 -6.92
N LYS A 238 -7.64 -26.58 -6.57
CA LYS A 238 -8.49 -26.97 -5.42
C LYS A 238 -7.82 -26.60 -4.10
N VAL A 239 -6.51 -26.83 -3.96
CA VAL A 239 -5.73 -26.39 -2.79
C VAL A 239 -5.81 -24.88 -2.61
N ALA A 240 -5.61 -24.10 -3.68
CA ALA A 240 -5.73 -22.64 -3.64
C ALA A 240 -7.16 -22.18 -3.29
N ALA A 241 -8.19 -22.89 -3.75
CA ALA A 241 -9.58 -22.66 -3.38
C ALA A 241 -9.86 -22.94 -1.89
N LEU A 242 -9.34 -24.06 -1.37
CA LEU A 242 -9.49 -24.44 0.04
C LEU A 242 -8.80 -23.43 0.96
N TYR A 243 -7.57 -23.00 0.67
CA TYR A 243 -6.91 -21.94 1.46
C TYR A 243 -7.64 -20.60 1.37
N ARG A 244 -8.23 -20.24 0.21
CA ARG A 244 -9.09 -19.04 0.10
C ARG A 244 -10.35 -19.13 0.95
N SER A 245 -10.89 -20.33 1.17
CA SER A 245 -12.01 -20.56 2.09
C SER A 245 -11.54 -20.52 3.54
N LEU A 246 -10.51 -21.29 3.88
CA LEU A 246 -9.93 -21.41 5.24
C LEU A 246 -9.33 -20.12 5.78
N SER A 247 -8.83 -19.24 4.91
CA SER A 247 -8.31 -17.93 5.34
C SER A 247 -9.39 -17.02 5.88
N ARG A 248 -10.68 -17.27 5.58
CA ARG A 248 -11.80 -16.44 6.02
C ARG A 248 -12.43 -17.01 7.27
N PHE A 249 -12.63 -16.14 8.25
CA PHE A 249 -13.22 -16.52 9.52
C PHE A 249 -14.11 -15.40 10.04
N GLU A 250 -15.10 -15.77 10.85
CA GLU A 250 -15.97 -14.82 11.51
C GLU A 250 -15.63 -14.73 12.98
N VAL A 251 -15.71 -13.49 13.48
CA VAL A 251 -15.44 -13.16 14.85
C VAL A 251 -16.67 -12.53 15.46
N SER A 252 -17.20 -13.20 16.49
CA SER A 252 -18.17 -12.59 17.41
C SER A 252 -17.40 -12.08 18.62
N ALA A 253 -17.63 -10.84 19.04
CA ALA A 253 -16.95 -10.26 20.19
C ALA A 253 -17.96 -9.81 21.26
N GLY A 254 -17.48 -9.54 22.48
CA GLY A 254 -18.29 -8.99 23.57
C GLY A 254 -18.74 -7.55 23.36
N TYR A 255 -18.20 -6.88 22.33
CA TYR A 255 -18.52 -5.51 21.92
C TYR A 255 -18.75 -5.41 20.41
N ASP A 256 -19.27 -4.27 19.94
CA ASP A 256 -19.61 -4.05 18.53
C ASP A 256 -18.36 -3.76 17.68
N VAL A 257 -17.69 -4.83 17.24
CA VAL A 257 -16.49 -4.77 16.41
C VAL A 257 -16.75 -4.07 15.06
N ALA A 258 -17.95 -4.24 14.49
CA ALA A 258 -18.31 -3.63 13.21
C ALA A 258 -18.44 -2.10 13.30
N ALA A 259 -18.60 -1.56 14.52
CA ALA A 259 -18.65 -0.13 14.77
C ALA A 259 -17.27 0.50 15.02
N CYS A 260 -16.22 -0.29 15.24
CA CYS A 260 -14.86 0.23 15.44
C CYS A 260 -14.32 0.83 14.13
N ALA A 261 -13.91 2.10 14.17
CA ALA A 261 -13.36 2.77 12.99
C ALA A 261 -11.86 2.45 12.84
N HIS A 262 -11.42 1.97 11.68
CA HIS A 262 -10.01 1.74 11.35
C HIS A 262 -9.27 2.98 10.82
N ASN A 263 -9.79 4.17 11.09
CA ASN A 263 -9.16 5.42 10.67
C ASN A 263 -8.30 5.95 11.83
N ASP A 264 -7.06 6.35 11.54
CA ASP A 264 -6.12 6.94 12.52
C ASP A 264 -5.51 5.92 13.50
N LEU A 265 -5.32 4.68 13.02
CA LEU A 265 -4.67 3.62 13.78
C LEU A 265 -3.19 3.89 14.06
N PRO A 266 -2.64 3.36 15.17
CA PRO A 266 -1.20 3.42 15.44
C PRO A 266 -0.41 2.73 14.31
N PRO A 267 0.54 3.43 13.65
CA PRO A 267 1.24 2.92 12.47
C PRO A 267 1.89 1.55 12.62
N LEU A 268 2.47 1.26 13.79
CA LEU A 268 3.13 -0.01 14.08
C LEU A 268 2.14 -1.20 14.10
N LEU A 269 0.95 -1.03 14.68
CA LEU A 269 -0.09 -2.06 14.69
C LEU A 269 -0.65 -2.32 13.30
N ALA A 270 -0.78 -1.26 12.49
CA ALA A 270 -1.18 -1.40 11.09
C ALA A 270 -0.16 -2.22 10.28
N VAL A 271 1.15 -1.96 10.46
CA VAL A 271 2.23 -2.76 9.83
C VAL A 271 2.21 -4.21 10.31
N LEU A 272 2.04 -4.47 11.61
CA LEU A 272 1.92 -5.83 12.15
C LEU A 272 0.78 -6.60 11.51
N SER A 273 -0.44 -6.03 11.53
CA SER A 273 -1.60 -6.68 10.94
C SER A 273 -1.38 -6.94 9.45
N ASN A 274 -0.80 -5.98 8.75
CA ASN A 274 -0.48 -6.08 7.34
C ASN A 274 0.53 -7.20 7.03
N LEU A 275 1.56 -7.37 7.86
CA LEU A 275 2.53 -8.46 7.73
C LEU A 275 1.87 -9.83 7.91
N ILE A 276 0.99 -9.97 8.89
CA ILE A 276 0.27 -11.24 9.15
C ILE A 276 -0.67 -11.58 7.99
N THR A 277 -1.31 -10.58 7.38
CA THR A 277 -2.30 -10.78 6.31
C THR A 277 -1.78 -10.53 4.89
N ARG A 278 -0.46 -10.43 4.69
CA ARG A 278 0.18 -10.13 3.39
C ARG A 278 -0.10 -11.16 2.28
N GLY A 279 -0.37 -12.40 2.68
CA GLY A 279 -0.77 -13.51 1.84
C GLY A 279 -1.99 -14.22 2.41
N LEU A 280 -2.81 -14.85 1.56
CA LEU A 280 -3.83 -15.80 2.00
C LEU A 280 -3.65 -17.14 1.26
N PRO A 281 -2.77 -18.03 1.76
CA PRO A 281 -2.07 -17.97 3.04
C PRO A 281 -0.77 -17.13 2.99
N THR A 282 -0.34 -16.64 4.14
CA THR A 282 0.96 -16.02 4.40
C THR A 282 1.97 -17.12 4.79
N ALA A 283 3.23 -17.01 4.39
CA ALA A 283 4.28 -17.91 4.86
C ALA A 283 4.52 -17.73 6.38
N ALA A 284 4.51 -18.84 7.13
CA ALA A 284 4.79 -18.87 8.56
C ALA A 284 6.14 -18.22 8.91
N SER A 285 6.31 -17.60 10.07
CA SER A 285 7.61 -17.06 10.47
C SER A 285 8.63 -18.20 10.69
N PRO A 286 9.95 -17.93 10.61
CA PRO A 286 10.95 -18.92 11.00
C PRO A 286 10.77 -19.43 12.44
N LEU A 287 10.34 -18.57 13.36
CA LEU A 287 10.07 -18.95 14.75
C LEU A 287 8.90 -19.95 14.83
N LEU A 288 7.82 -19.69 14.10
CA LEU A 288 6.68 -20.59 14.03
C LEU A 288 7.05 -21.92 13.36
N GLU A 289 7.86 -21.91 12.30
CA GLU A 289 8.38 -23.13 11.67
C GLU A 289 9.20 -23.99 12.65
N GLU A 290 10.06 -23.34 13.45
CA GLU A 290 10.89 -23.98 14.46
C GLU A 290 10.07 -24.52 15.64
N ALA A 291 8.91 -23.94 15.95
CA ALA A 291 7.98 -24.49 16.96
C ALA A 291 7.50 -25.91 16.60
N PHE A 292 7.50 -26.29 15.32
CA PHE A 292 7.15 -27.64 14.85
C PHE A 292 8.32 -28.63 14.89
N ALA A 293 9.50 -28.24 15.39
CA ALA A 293 10.65 -29.14 15.49
C ALA A 293 10.38 -30.43 16.28
N PRO A 294 9.65 -30.42 17.41
CA PRO A 294 9.25 -31.65 18.12
C PRO A 294 8.38 -32.59 17.30
N LEU A 295 7.60 -32.06 16.34
CA LEU A 295 6.78 -32.82 15.40
C LEU A 295 7.55 -33.23 14.13
N GLY A 296 8.86 -32.97 14.09
CA GLY A 296 9.78 -33.41 13.04
C GLY A 296 10.12 -32.37 11.96
N ASN A 297 9.69 -31.11 12.10
CA ASN A 297 10.05 -30.05 11.16
C ASN A 297 11.51 -29.65 11.36
N ARG A 298 12.32 -29.61 10.29
CA ARG A 298 13.76 -29.34 10.41
C ARG A 298 14.19 -28.24 9.46
N LYS A 299 14.85 -27.22 10.01
CA LYS A 299 15.52 -26.15 9.28
C LYS A 299 16.62 -26.72 8.37
N ARG A 300 16.68 -26.22 7.14
CA ARG A 300 17.65 -26.56 6.08
C ARG A 300 18.04 -25.29 5.32
N TRP A 301 19.05 -25.41 4.47
CA TRP A 301 19.46 -24.38 3.54
C TRP A 301 19.43 -24.93 2.11
N ASN A 302 18.95 -24.13 1.17
CA ASN A 302 19.03 -24.45 -0.25
C ASN A 302 20.38 -23.98 -0.86
N GLU A 303 20.62 -24.34 -2.12
CA GLU A 303 21.85 -23.96 -2.85
C GLU A 303 22.03 -22.43 -2.99
N GLU A 304 20.96 -21.64 -2.87
CA GLU A 304 20.96 -20.17 -2.93
C GLU A 304 21.15 -19.49 -1.55
N GLY A 305 21.38 -20.26 -0.49
CA GLY A 305 21.53 -19.78 0.89
C GLY A 305 20.23 -19.36 1.57
N ARG A 306 19.05 -19.77 1.06
CA ARG A 306 17.75 -19.52 1.71
C ARG A 306 17.41 -20.61 2.71
N ILE A 307 16.75 -20.20 3.78
CA ILE A 307 16.18 -21.09 4.80
C ILE A 307 14.99 -21.85 4.18
N THR A 308 14.98 -23.16 4.36
CA THR A 308 13.87 -24.05 4.00
C THR A 308 13.58 -25.01 5.14
N TYR A 309 12.43 -25.67 5.11
CA TYR A 309 12.01 -26.60 6.15
C TYR A 309 11.57 -27.93 5.54
N ALA A 310 11.87 -29.03 6.24
CA ALA A 310 11.48 -30.36 5.80
C ALA A 310 11.13 -31.27 6.96
N ALA A 311 10.10 -32.10 6.74
CA ALA A 311 9.65 -33.14 7.63
C ALA A 311 9.54 -34.48 6.88
N ARG A 312 9.63 -35.59 7.62
CA ARG A 312 9.39 -36.95 7.09
C ARG A 312 7.96 -37.39 7.39
N ASP A 313 7.49 -38.40 6.66
CA ASP A 313 6.24 -39.11 6.94
C ASP A 313 5.02 -38.17 6.95
N LEU A 314 4.96 -37.28 5.95
CA LEU A 314 3.79 -36.46 5.62
C LEU A 314 3.40 -36.77 4.17
N TYR A 315 2.13 -37.09 3.95
CA TYR A 315 1.64 -37.49 2.63
C TYR A 315 0.76 -36.39 2.01
N PRO A 316 0.98 -36.02 0.72
CA PRO A 316 0.18 -34.98 0.07
C PRO A 316 -1.33 -35.24 0.08
N SER A 317 -1.76 -36.50 0.04
CA SER A 317 -3.18 -36.88 0.13
C SER A 317 -3.80 -36.53 1.48
N ASP A 318 -3.10 -36.82 2.57
CA ASP A 318 -3.57 -36.52 3.93
C ASP A 318 -3.58 -35.01 4.18
N LEU A 319 -2.55 -34.29 3.70
CA LEU A 319 -2.50 -32.83 3.76
C LEU A 319 -3.65 -32.18 2.99
N PHE A 320 -3.99 -32.72 1.82
CA PHE A 320 -5.13 -32.26 1.02
C PHE A 320 -6.46 -32.51 1.75
N GLU A 321 -6.64 -33.69 2.34
CA GLU A 321 -7.82 -34.02 3.14
C GLU A 321 -7.97 -33.10 4.36
N ALA A 322 -6.87 -32.77 5.04
CA ALA A 322 -6.87 -31.92 6.23
C ALA A 322 -7.36 -30.49 5.97
N LEU A 323 -7.33 -30.03 4.71
CA LEU A 323 -7.85 -28.72 4.32
C LEU A 323 -9.40 -28.66 4.25
N HIS A 324 -10.10 -29.78 4.42
CA HIS A 324 -11.56 -29.82 4.36
C HIS A 324 -12.16 -29.50 5.73
N LEU A 325 -12.88 -28.39 5.81
CA LEU A 325 -13.53 -27.87 7.03
C LEU A 325 -14.66 -28.78 7.55
N ILE A 326 -14.29 -29.75 8.38
CA ILE A 326 -15.22 -30.63 9.08
C ILE A 326 -14.59 -31.18 10.38
N ASP A 327 -15.33 -31.15 11.49
CA ASP A 327 -14.88 -31.70 12.78
C ASP A 327 -15.62 -33.03 13.07
N PRO A 328 -14.93 -34.20 13.00
CA PRO A 328 -15.55 -35.50 13.30
C PRO A 328 -16.20 -35.61 14.69
N ARG A 329 -15.76 -34.77 15.64
CA ARG A 329 -16.23 -34.78 17.04
C ARG A 329 -17.50 -33.96 17.23
N PHE A 330 -17.75 -32.97 16.36
CA PHE A 330 -18.88 -32.07 16.50
C PHE A 330 -20.13 -32.62 15.79
N LYS A 331 -21.12 -33.07 16.55
CA LYS A 331 -22.36 -33.62 16.01
C LYS A 331 -23.54 -32.82 16.57
N PRO A 332 -23.82 -31.63 16.00
CA PRO A 332 -24.83 -30.76 16.56
C PRO A 332 -26.21 -31.43 16.54
N ASP A 333 -26.93 -31.20 17.63
CA ASP A 333 -28.29 -31.63 17.90
C ASP A 333 -29.18 -30.44 18.25
N GLU A 334 -30.42 -30.70 18.65
CA GLU A 334 -31.41 -29.66 18.99
C GLU A 334 -30.96 -28.72 20.13
N THR A 335 -30.08 -29.20 21.01
CA THR A 335 -29.59 -28.41 22.17
C THR A 335 -28.36 -27.57 21.84
N THR A 336 -27.52 -28.04 20.92
CA THR A 336 -26.23 -27.43 20.58
C THR A 336 -26.27 -26.60 19.30
N TYR A 337 -27.16 -26.93 18.36
CA TYR A 337 -27.39 -26.16 17.15
C TYR A 337 -28.06 -24.81 17.47
N ASN A 338 -27.70 -23.78 16.73
CA ASN A 338 -28.27 -22.45 16.80
C ASN A 338 -29.68 -22.40 16.20
N VAL A 339 -30.65 -22.95 16.92
CA VAL A 339 -32.06 -22.99 16.50
C VAL A 339 -32.70 -21.60 16.44
N ASP A 340 -32.11 -20.60 17.11
CA ASP A 340 -32.59 -19.21 17.11
C ASP A 340 -32.35 -18.51 15.75
N ALA A 341 -31.48 -19.07 14.91
CA ALA A 341 -31.24 -18.60 13.54
C ALA A 341 -32.25 -19.17 12.52
N LEU A 342 -33.18 -20.04 12.92
CA LEU A 342 -34.15 -20.68 12.04
C LEU A 342 -35.52 -20.01 12.16
N GLU A 343 -36.29 -20.00 11.07
CA GLU A 343 -37.58 -19.31 10.99
C GLU A 343 -38.79 -20.23 11.24
N SER A 344 -38.62 -21.55 11.09
CA SER A 344 -39.72 -22.51 11.25
C SER A 344 -39.33 -23.77 12.04
N ASP A 345 -40.34 -24.42 12.65
CA ASP A 345 -40.16 -25.68 13.36
C ASP A 345 -39.78 -26.83 12.40
N LEU A 346 -40.23 -26.78 11.13
CA LEU A 346 -39.85 -27.74 10.09
C LEU A 346 -38.37 -27.66 9.73
N GLN A 347 -37.81 -26.45 9.62
CA GLN A 347 -36.37 -26.25 9.44
C GLN A 347 -35.57 -26.83 10.61
N ARG A 348 -36.07 -26.63 11.85
CA ARG A 348 -35.46 -27.19 13.06
C ARG A 348 -35.44 -28.71 13.03
N GLU A 349 -36.57 -29.34 12.71
CA GLU A 349 -36.68 -30.80 12.61
C GLU A 349 -35.77 -31.36 11.50
N TYR A 350 -35.75 -30.70 10.33
CA TYR A 350 -34.89 -31.09 9.22
C TYR A 350 -33.42 -31.15 9.60
N ILE A 351 -32.84 -30.04 10.07
CA ILE A 351 -31.40 -29.96 10.30
C ILE A 351 -30.94 -30.82 11.49
N THR A 352 -31.79 -30.98 12.51
CA THR A 352 -31.40 -31.70 13.74
C THR A 352 -31.67 -33.20 13.67
N ARG A 353 -32.66 -33.66 12.89
CA ARG A 353 -33.08 -35.07 12.86
C ARG A 353 -32.87 -35.74 11.50
N VAL A 354 -33.09 -35.02 10.40
CA VAL A 354 -33.08 -35.60 9.04
C VAL A 354 -31.71 -35.47 8.37
N ALA A 355 -31.08 -34.29 8.43
CA ALA A 355 -29.79 -34.08 7.80
C ALA A 355 -28.71 -35.01 8.44
N PRO A 356 -27.87 -35.70 7.65
CA PRO A 356 -26.74 -36.46 8.15
C PRO A 356 -25.76 -35.58 8.95
N PRO A 357 -25.09 -36.10 9.99
CA PRO A 357 -24.23 -35.29 10.86
C PRO A 357 -23.20 -34.39 10.15
N PRO A 358 -22.50 -34.83 9.07
CA PRO A 358 -21.62 -33.94 8.31
C PRO A 358 -22.32 -32.70 7.75
N PHE A 359 -23.53 -32.87 7.20
CA PHE A 359 -24.28 -31.78 6.59
C PHE A 359 -24.77 -30.75 7.60
N ARG A 360 -25.05 -31.17 8.85
CA ARG A 360 -25.39 -30.26 9.94
C ARG A 360 -24.29 -29.25 10.26
N GLN A 361 -23.02 -29.57 9.96
CA GLN A 361 -21.88 -28.66 10.12
C GLN A 361 -21.60 -27.82 8.88
N LEU A 362 -22.07 -28.27 7.71
CA LEU A 362 -21.72 -27.69 6.41
C LEU A 362 -22.76 -26.66 5.96
N PHE A 363 -24.04 -26.89 6.24
CA PHE A 363 -25.12 -26.00 5.80
C PHE A 363 -25.15 -24.67 6.55
N GLU A 364 -25.10 -23.58 5.80
CA GLU A 364 -25.34 -22.22 6.26
C GLU A 364 -26.86 -21.95 6.30
N PRO A 365 -27.45 -21.63 7.46
CA PRO A 365 -28.86 -21.27 7.55
C PRO A 365 -29.12 -19.85 7.04
N GLN A 366 -30.29 -19.63 6.44
CA GLN A 366 -30.86 -18.30 6.12
C GLN A 366 -29.95 -17.39 5.27
N ARG A 367 -29.26 -17.96 4.26
CA ARG A 367 -28.35 -17.20 3.40
C ARG A 367 -29.12 -16.33 2.40
N ASN A 368 -28.73 -15.05 2.28
CA ASN A 368 -29.33 -14.12 1.34
C ASN A 368 -29.07 -14.52 -0.12
N VAL A 369 -30.12 -14.56 -0.94
CA VAL A 369 -30.08 -14.98 -2.35
C VAL A 369 -29.21 -14.06 -3.21
N TYR A 370 -29.12 -12.77 -2.87
CA TYR A 370 -28.22 -11.83 -3.55
C TYR A 370 -26.76 -12.28 -3.47
N THR A 371 -26.33 -12.90 -2.35
CA THR A 371 -24.95 -13.39 -2.19
C THR A 371 -24.65 -14.63 -3.03
N LEU A 372 -25.70 -15.28 -3.57
CA LEU A 372 -25.60 -16.45 -4.44
C LEU A 372 -25.66 -16.06 -5.92
N THR A 373 -26.50 -15.07 -6.26
CA THR A 373 -26.84 -14.70 -7.65
C THR A 373 -26.22 -13.37 -8.12
N GLY A 374 -25.86 -12.47 -7.20
CA GLY A 374 -25.41 -11.11 -7.51
C GLY A 374 -26.51 -10.17 -8.04
N GLN A 375 -27.78 -10.60 -8.06
CA GLN A 375 -28.91 -9.84 -8.58
C GLN A 375 -29.62 -9.05 -7.48
N ARG A 376 -29.64 -7.71 -7.60
CA ARG A 376 -30.14 -6.79 -6.54
C ARG A 376 -31.63 -6.98 -6.24
N GLU A 377 -32.39 -7.53 -7.18
CA GLU A 377 -33.80 -7.86 -7.05
C GLU A 377 -34.08 -8.83 -5.89
N TYR A 378 -33.09 -9.64 -5.50
CA TYR A 378 -33.20 -10.61 -4.42
C TYR A 378 -32.60 -10.15 -3.09
N CYS A 379 -32.25 -8.88 -2.92
CA CYS A 379 -31.60 -8.38 -1.69
C CYS A 379 -32.41 -8.58 -0.41
N THR A 380 -33.74 -8.76 -0.51
CA THR A 380 -34.64 -9.01 0.63
C THR A 380 -35.03 -10.49 0.78
N GLN A 381 -34.52 -11.39 -0.06
CA GLN A 381 -34.84 -12.83 -0.02
C GLN A 381 -33.65 -13.63 0.51
N HIS A 382 -33.95 -14.69 1.26
CA HIS A 382 -33.00 -15.70 1.72
C HIS A 382 -33.49 -17.10 1.36
N VAL A 383 -32.59 -18.07 1.46
CA VAL A 383 -32.87 -19.50 1.32
C VAL A 383 -32.72 -20.17 2.68
N ASP A 384 -33.45 -21.25 2.93
CA ASP A 384 -33.44 -21.91 4.24
C ASP A 384 -32.05 -22.44 4.60
N PHE A 385 -31.42 -23.21 3.70
CA PHE A 385 -30.06 -23.71 3.88
C PHE A 385 -29.25 -23.63 2.59
N SER A 386 -27.95 -23.38 2.71
CA SER A 386 -27.02 -23.39 1.57
C SER A 386 -25.68 -24.02 1.90
N LEU A 387 -25.01 -24.59 0.90
CA LEU A 387 -23.64 -25.09 0.98
C LEU A 387 -22.86 -24.65 -0.25
N GLU A 388 -21.91 -23.73 -0.06
CA GLU A 388 -20.97 -23.32 -1.10
C GLU A 388 -19.78 -24.28 -1.17
N PHE A 389 -19.37 -24.66 -2.38
CA PHE A 389 -18.17 -25.45 -2.58
C PHE A 389 -16.95 -24.56 -2.77
N PRO A 390 -15.85 -24.77 -2.02
CA PRO A 390 -14.64 -23.97 -2.15
C PRO A 390 -14.04 -24.00 -3.57
N TYR A 391 -14.23 -25.12 -4.28
CA TYR A 391 -13.83 -25.32 -5.66
C TYR A 391 -14.98 -25.91 -6.49
N PRO A 392 -15.06 -25.61 -7.79
CA PRO A 392 -16.05 -26.23 -8.66
C PRO A 392 -15.95 -27.75 -8.62
N THR A 393 -17.09 -28.40 -8.43
CA THR A 393 -17.18 -29.86 -8.42
C THR A 393 -18.04 -30.35 -9.57
N LYS A 394 -17.85 -31.61 -9.95
CA LYS A 394 -18.74 -32.29 -10.88
C LYS A 394 -19.48 -33.42 -10.17
N ASP A 395 -20.72 -33.65 -10.56
CA ASP A 395 -21.48 -34.82 -10.14
C ASP A 395 -21.15 -36.05 -11.01
N LEU A 396 -21.78 -37.19 -10.72
CA LEU A 396 -21.62 -38.44 -11.50
C LEU A 396 -22.12 -38.33 -12.94
N ARG A 397 -22.84 -37.26 -13.31
CA ARG A 397 -23.36 -36.97 -14.65
C ARG A 397 -22.50 -35.93 -15.39
N ASP A 398 -21.34 -35.57 -14.84
CA ASP A 398 -20.39 -34.57 -15.34
C ASP A 398 -20.95 -33.13 -15.36
N VAL A 399 -22.03 -32.86 -14.63
CA VAL A 399 -22.61 -31.52 -14.46
C VAL A 399 -21.81 -30.76 -13.40
N ARG A 400 -21.51 -29.48 -13.67
CA ARG A 400 -20.75 -28.61 -12.77
C ARG A 400 -21.66 -28.03 -11.69
N HIS A 401 -21.22 -28.08 -10.44
CA HIS A 401 -21.90 -27.51 -9.28
C HIS A 401 -20.97 -26.57 -8.52
N ASN A 402 -21.46 -25.38 -8.20
CA ASN A 402 -20.80 -24.40 -7.34
C ASN A 402 -21.31 -24.47 -5.89
N GLY A 403 -22.49 -25.06 -5.67
CA GLY A 403 -23.07 -25.26 -4.34
C GLY A 403 -24.50 -25.81 -4.40
N PHE A 404 -25.06 -26.01 -3.22
CA PHE A 404 -26.42 -26.52 -3.02
C PHE A 404 -27.26 -25.53 -2.22
N VAL A 405 -28.55 -25.44 -2.56
CA VAL A 405 -29.59 -24.72 -1.84
C VAL A 405 -30.69 -25.72 -1.49
N ILE A 406 -31.18 -25.63 -0.26
CA ILE A 406 -32.29 -26.43 0.23
C ILE A 406 -33.38 -25.48 0.72
N GLU A 407 -34.60 -25.72 0.26
CA GLU A 407 -35.81 -25.03 0.71
C GLU A 407 -36.79 -26.03 1.30
N ILE A 408 -37.43 -25.67 2.40
CA ILE A 408 -38.40 -26.49 3.13
C ILE A 408 -39.78 -25.85 2.97
N GLU A 409 -40.64 -26.52 2.20
CA GLU A 409 -42.02 -26.09 2.00
C GLU A 409 -42.86 -26.36 3.23
N ASP A 410 -43.50 -25.30 3.76
CA ASP A 410 -44.58 -25.42 4.71
C ASP A 410 -45.92 -25.60 3.95
N PRO A 411 -46.53 -26.80 3.98
CA PRO A 411 -47.77 -27.07 3.26
C PRO A 411 -48.98 -26.27 3.78
N THR A 412 -48.85 -25.60 4.92
CA THR A 412 -49.91 -24.77 5.51
C THR A 412 -49.99 -23.36 4.92
N VAL A 413 -48.96 -22.90 4.20
CA VAL A 413 -48.89 -21.57 3.59
C VAL A 413 -49.50 -21.59 2.18
N GLN A 414 -50.60 -20.85 1.97
CA GLN A 414 -51.18 -20.69 0.62
C GLN A 414 -50.32 -19.73 -0.24
N THR A 415 -49.41 -20.28 -1.02
CA THR A 415 -48.63 -19.52 -2.02
C THR A 415 -49.53 -18.99 -3.14
N THR A 416 -49.45 -17.70 -3.43
CA THR A 416 -50.12 -17.06 -4.58
C THR A 416 -49.44 -17.43 -5.91
N MET A 417 -50.15 -17.25 -7.04
CA MET A 417 -49.57 -17.51 -8.37
C MET A 417 -48.35 -16.63 -8.69
N ASP A 418 -48.32 -15.41 -8.17
CA ASP A 418 -47.19 -14.49 -8.34
C ASP A 418 -45.97 -14.95 -7.52
N GLN A 419 -46.16 -15.45 -6.29
CA GLN A 419 -45.08 -16.05 -5.48
C GLN A 419 -44.45 -17.26 -6.18
N ARG A 420 -45.26 -18.18 -6.71
CA ARG A 420 -44.75 -19.34 -7.47
C ARG A 420 -43.94 -18.94 -8.69
N ARG A 421 -44.31 -17.83 -9.35
CA ARG A 421 -43.55 -17.29 -10.47
C ARG A 421 -42.20 -16.74 -10.02
N ILE A 422 -42.16 -16.03 -8.90
CA ILE A 422 -40.93 -15.49 -8.29
C ILE A 422 -40.01 -16.64 -7.84
N GLU A 423 -40.55 -17.65 -7.16
CA GLU A 423 -39.79 -18.84 -6.72
C GLU A 423 -39.19 -19.60 -7.90
N LYS A 424 -39.97 -19.81 -8.97
CA LYS A 424 -39.46 -20.44 -10.19
C LYS A 424 -38.35 -19.63 -10.83
N GLN A 425 -38.55 -18.31 -10.96
CA GLN A 425 -37.53 -17.42 -11.53
C GLN A 425 -36.24 -17.47 -10.69
N ARG A 426 -36.35 -17.44 -9.36
CA ARG A 426 -35.22 -17.60 -8.44
C ARG A 426 -34.48 -18.93 -8.64
N THR A 427 -35.21 -20.04 -8.77
CA THR A 427 -34.62 -21.36 -9.05
C THR A 427 -33.89 -21.40 -10.39
N ASP A 428 -34.48 -20.81 -11.43
CA ASP A 428 -33.86 -20.71 -12.75
C ASP A 428 -32.57 -19.84 -12.70
N ASP A 429 -32.58 -18.74 -11.94
CA ASP A 429 -31.42 -17.86 -11.73
C ASP A 429 -30.30 -18.54 -10.93
N LEU A 430 -30.64 -19.32 -9.89
CA LEU A 430 -29.69 -20.14 -9.14
C LEU A 430 -29.04 -21.20 -10.05
N ALA A 431 -29.85 -21.89 -10.87
CA ALA A 431 -29.36 -22.87 -11.82
C ALA A 431 -28.42 -22.26 -12.86
N ALA A 432 -28.70 -21.04 -13.33
CA ALA A 432 -27.81 -20.30 -14.24
C ALA A 432 -26.43 -19.99 -13.61
N MET A 433 -26.36 -19.88 -12.28
CA MET A 433 -25.12 -19.71 -11.52
C MET A 433 -24.47 -21.05 -11.11
N ASN A 434 -24.98 -22.19 -11.59
CA ASN A 434 -24.59 -23.56 -11.24
C ASN A 434 -24.83 -23.92 -9.76
N TRP A 435 -25.87 -23.35 -9.15
CA TRP A 435 -26.40 -23.78 -7.87
C TRP A 435 -27.57 -24.73 -8.09
N THR A 436 -27.56 -25.86 -7.39
CA THR A 436 -28.70 -26.79 -7.40
C THR A 436 -29.63 -26.43 -6.26
N CYS A 437 -30.89 -26.12 -6.57
CA CYS A 437 -31.93 -25.85 -5.59
C CYS A 437 -32.85 -27.06 -5.48
N GLU A 438 -32.97 -27.61 -4.27
CA GLU A 438 -33.87 -28.72 -3.96
C GLU A 438 -34.93 -28.26 -2.96
N THR A 439 -36.18 -28.67 -3.20
CA THR A 439 -37.32 -28.27 -2.37
C THR A 439 -37.93 -29.51 -1.74
N PHE A 440 -38.10 -29.51 -0.42
CA PHE A 440 -38.64 -30.63 0.34
C PHE A 440 -39.98 -30.29 0.99
N SER A 441 -40.90 -31.27 0.99
CA SER A 441 -42.17 -31.20 1.70
C SER A 441 -42.24 -32.28 2.79
N ASP A 442 -43.08 -32.03 3.80
CA ASP A 442 -43.27 -32.76 5.07
C ASP A 442 -43.34 -34.31 4.95
N GLY A 443 -43.70 -34.85 3.77
CA GLY A 443 -43.83 -36.30 3.54
C GLY A 443 -42.60 -37.03 2.98
N HIS A 444 -41.51 -36.34 2.62
CA HIS A 444 -40.34 -36.91 1.95
C HIS A 444 -39.03 -36.51 2.64
N LEU A 445 -38.89 -36.76 3.94
CA LEU A 445 -37.65 -36.52 4.68
C LEU A 445 -37.00 -37.86 5.05
N SER A 446 -36.10 -38.37 4.20
CA SER A 446 -35.31 -39.59 4.43
C SER A 446 -33.86 -39.44 3.99
N ASP A 447 -32.94 -40.22 4.57
CA ASP A 447 -31.51 -40.20 4.25
C ASP A 447 -31.19 -40.55 2.78
N MET A 448 -32.15 -41.12 2.03
CA MET A 448 -31.96 -41.45 0.61
C MET A 448 -31.81 -40.20 -0.29
N HIS A 449 -32.15 -39.00 0.19
CA HIS A 449 -32.01 -37.76 -0.58
C HIS A 449 -30.56 -37.29 -0.73
N PHE A 450 -29.61 -37.86 0.00
CA PHE A 450 -28.20 -37.43 -0.14
C PHE A 450 -27.44 -38.22 -1.21
N GLY A 451 -28.08 -39.22 -1.85
CA GLY A 451 -27.45 -40.10 -2.85
C GLY A 451 -27.05 -39.41 -4.17
N TYR A 452 -27.51 -38.18 -4.43
CA TYR A 452 -27.17 -37.39 -5.63
C TYR A 452 -26.21 -36.21 -5.34
N LEU A 453 -25.91 -35.94 -4.06
CA LEU A 453 -24.99 -34.86 -3.65
C LEU A 453 -23.50 -35.27 -3.75
N ASP A 454 -23.19 -36.28 -4.56
CA ASP A 454 -21.93 -37.04 -4.65
C ASP A 454 -20.75 -36.28 -5.30
N SER A 455 -20.73 -34.96 -5.12
CA SER A 455 -19.60 -34.11 -5.52
C SER A 455 -18.29 -34.58 -4.87
N ASP A 456 -17.16 -34.36 -5.56
CA ASP A 456 -15.82 -34.67 -5.04
C ASP A 456 -15.56 -34.05 -3.65
N TYR A 457 -16.08 -32.83 -3.41
CA TYR A 457 -15.93 -32.14 -2.13
C TYR A 457 -16.70 -32.84 -1.01
N VAL A 458 -17.98 -33.15 -1.23
CA VAL A 458 -18.83 -33.83 -0.25
C VAL A 458 -18.27 -35.22 0.08
N ARG A 459 -17.87 -36.00 -0.93
CA ARG A 459 -17.24 -37.32 -0.70
C ARG A 459 -15.99 -37.23 0.17
N THR A 460 -15.16 -36.22 -0.07
CA THR A 460 -13.94 -36.00 0.73
C THR A 460 -14.30 -35.56 2.15
N ALA A 461 -15.23 -34.64 2.33
CA ALA A 461 -15.70 -34.21 3.66
C ALA A 461 -16.28 -35.37 4.47
N PHE A 462 -17.11 -36.24 3.86
CA PHE A 462 -17.66 -37.43 4.53
C PHE A 462 -16.59 -38.46 4.89
N ARG A 463 -15.59 -38.64 4.02
CA ARG A 463 -14.43 -39.51 4.28
C ARG A 463 -13.63 -38.98 5.48
N VAL A 464 -13.34 -37.68 5.51
CA VAL A 464 -12.62 -37.02 6.62
C VAL A 464 -13.43 -37.09 7.91
N PHE A 465 -14.75 -36.86 7.87
CA PHE A 465 -15.63 -36.99 9.03
C PHE A 465 -15.63 -38.40 9.64
N SER A 466 -15.39 -39.43 8.82
CA SER A 466 -15.35 -40.82 9.28
C SER A 466 -13.96 -41.27 9.74
N ARG A 467 -12.93 -40.42 9.61
CA ARG A 467 -11.55 -40.76 9.92
C ARG A 467 -11.29 -40.67 11.44
N PRO A 468 -10.65 -41.67 12.07
CA PRO A 468 -10.29 -41.61 13.48
C PRO A 468 -9.11 -40.65 13.73
N PHE A 469 -9.01 -40.12 14.95
CA PHE A 469 -7.87 -39.32 15.41
C PHE A 469 -6.73 -40.22 15.89
N ASP A 470 -6.09 -40.93 14.95
CA ASP A 470 -4.81 -41.59 15.22
C ASP A 470 -3.64 -40.59 15.28
N SER A 471 -2.46 -41.04 15.74
CA SER A 471 -1.30 -40.18 15.94
C SER A 471 -0.79 -39.54 14.65
N GLU A 472 -0.92 -40.22 13.50
CA GLU A 472 -0.47 -39.69 12.20
C GLU A 472 -1.41 -38.60 11.70
N TRP A 473 -2.72 -38.81 11.87
CA TRP A 473 -3.74 -37.85 11.52
C TRP A 473 -3.71 -36.60 12.41
N VAL A 474 -3.60 -36.78 13.73
CA VAL A 474 -3.41 -35.68 14.70
C VAL A 474 -2.18 -34.86 14.37
N ARG A 475 -1.07 -35.50 13.99
CA ARG A 475 0.14 -34.81 13.53
C ARG A 475 -0.12 -34.04 12.23
N THR A 476 -0.79 -34.65 11.25
CA THR A 476 -1.11 -34.00 9.97
C THR A 476 -1.99 -32.77 10.14
N LEU A 477 -3.04 -32.86 10.98
CA LEU A 477 -3.93 -31.74 11.29
C LEU A 477 -3.16 -30.56 11.91
N GLN A 478 -2.19 -30.82 12.79
CA GLN A 478 -1.36 -29.75 13.36
C GLN A 478 -0.53 -29.05 12.29
N TYR A 479 0.14 -29.78 11.37
CA TYR A 479 0.92 -29.14 10.30
C TYR A 479 0.08 -28.22 9.40
N VAL A 480 -1.20 -28.55 9.18
CA VAL A 480 -2.08 -27.83 8.25
C VAL A 480 -2.88 -26.73 8.95
N LEU A 481 -3.47 -27.02 10.11
CA LEU A 481 -4.48 -26.15 10.74
C LEU A 481 -3.91 -25.28 11.87
N THR A 482 -2.90 -25.73 12.63
CA THR A 482 -2.31 -24.90 13.68
C THR A 482 -1.80 -23.55 13.14
N PRO A 483 -1.07 -23.47 12.02
CA PRO A 483 -0.64 -22.19 11.46
C PRO A 483 -1.81 -21.26 11.10
N ILE A 484 -2.95 -21.84 10.70
CA ILE A 484 -4.18 -21.07 10.43
C ILE A 484 -4.77 -20.54 11.74
N GLY A 485 -4.85 -21.38 12.78
CA GLY A 485 -5.27 -20.97 14.13
C GLY A 485 -4.40 -19.86 14.71
N VAL A 486 -3.07 -19.98 14.54
CA VAL A 486 -2.09 -18.97 14.96
C VAL A 486 -2.39 -17.63 14.31
N ALA A 487 -2.46 -17.57 12.98
CA ALA A 487 -2.73 -16.33 12.26
C ALA A 487 -4.07 -15.66 12.66
N ARG A 488 -5.09 -16.46 13.01
CA ARG A 488 -6.38 -15.96 13.48
C ARG A 488 -6.28 -15.35 14.87
N ILE A 489 -5.60 -15.99 15.81
CA ILE A 489 -5.37 -15.45 17.16
C ILE A 489 -4.60 -14.13 17.07
N GLU A 490 -3.51 -14.09 16.30
CA GLU A 490 -2.72 -12.86 16.15
C GLU A 490 -3.54 -11.72 15.55
N LYS A 491 -4.36 -12.02 14.53
CA LYS A 491 -5.26 -11.03 13.94
C LYS A 491 -6.29 -10.52 14.95
N VAL A 492 -6.88 -11.39 15.76
CA VAL A 492 -7.85 -11.02 16.81
C VAL A 492 -7.22 -10.13 17.87
N ILE A 493 -6.01 -10.47 18.35
CA ILE A 493 -5.29 -9.66 19.35
C ILE A 493 -5.01 -8.27 18.79
N LEU A 494 -4.51 -8.18 17.55
CA LEU A 494 -4.24 -6.87 16.94
C LEU A 494 -5.51 -6.03 16.74
N GLU A 495 -6.64 -6.64 16.37
CA GLU A 495 -7.92 -5.94 16.28
C GLU A 495 -8.42 -5.47 17.65
N ALA A 496 -8.21 -6.26 18.71
CA ALA A 496 -8.52 -5.85 20.08
C ALA A 496 -7.67 -4.64 20.53
N LEU A 497 -6.38 -4.64 20.20
CA LEU A 497 -5.45 -3.54 20.46
C LEU A 497 -5.83 -2.27 19.68
N MET A 498 -6.11 -2.42 18.38
CA MET A 498 -6.52 -1.31 17.50
C MET A 498 -7.88 -0.73 17.92
N ALA A 499 -8.78 -1.55 18.45
CA ALA A 499 -10.06 -1.11 19.02
C ALA A 499 -9.93 -0.50 20.43
N GLY A 500 -8.73 -0.47 21.03
CA GLY A 500 -8.49 0.03 22.39
C GLY A 500 -9.13 -0.82 23.49
N ARG A 501 -9.41 -2.10 23.21
CA ARG A 501 -10.06 -3.03 24.15
C ARG A 501 -9.06 -3.79 25.01
N LEU A 502 -7.88 -4.04 24.46
CA LEU A 502 -6.74 -4.62 25.14
C LEU A 502 -5.64 -3.55 25.25
N ASP A 503 -5.02 -3.44 26.43
CA ASP A 503 -4.09 -2.34 26.75
C ASP A 503 -2.63 -2.79 26.69
N LEU A 504 -1.83 -2.18 25.80
CA LEU A 504 -0.39 -2.41 25.69
C LEU A 504 0.42 -1.76 26.83
N ALA A 505 -0.15 -0.78 27.53
CA ALA A 505 0.52 -0.14 28.65
C ALA A 505 0.47 -0.99 29.93
N ALA A 506 -0.38 -2.01 29.97
CA ALA A 506 -0.42 -2.96 31.07
C ALA A 506 0.89 -3.78 31.11
N PRO A 507 1.52 -3.97 32.28
CA PRO A 507 2.75 -4.75 32.37
C PRO A 507 2.51 -6.25 32.15
N HIS A 508 1.27 -6.70 32.33
CA HIS A 508 0.88 -8.10 32.37
C HIS A 508 -0.54 -8.30 31.82
N TRP A 509 -0.77 -9.41 31.13
CA TRP A 509 -2.09 -9.87 30.66
C TRP A 509 -2.44 -11.25 31.20
N GLU A 510 -3.65 -11.39 31.72
CA GLU A 510 -4.28 -12.67 32.00
C GLU A 510 -5.12 -13.11 30.79
N VAL A 511 -4.72 -14.22 30.14
CA VAL A 511 -5.33 -14.67 28.88
C VAL A 511 -5.88 -16.09 29.02
N LEU A 512 -7.11 -16.30 28.54
CA LEU A 512 -7.72 -17.62 28.42
C LEU A 512 -7.95 -17.94 26.93
N VAL A 513 -7.43 -19.07 26.46
CA VAL A 513 -7.73 -19.58 25.12
C VAL A 513 -8.37 -20.96 25.19
N VAL A 514 -9.55 -21.09 24.58
CA VAL A 514 -10.27 -22.36 24.43
C VAL A 514 -10.08 -22.86 23.01
N GLU A 515 -9.23 -23.86 22.86
CA GLU A 515 -8.88 -24.49 21.59
C GLU A 515 -9.80 -25.69 21.35
N ARG A 516 -10.81 -25.50 20.51
CA ARG A 516 -11.80 -26.54 20.20
C ARG A 516 -11.25 -27.62 19.26
N ASP A 517 -10.10 -27.38 18.62
CA ASP A 517 -9.45 -28.33 17.70
C ASP A 517 -7.94 -28.39 17.88
N VAL A 518 -7.17 -27.57 17.15
CA VAL A 518 -5.71 -27.69 17.09
C VAL A 518 -5.01 -26.71 18.05
N PRO A 519 -3.87 -27.10 18.62
CA PRO A 519 -3.09 -26.25 19.50
C PRO A 519 -2.47 -25.10 18.71
N CYS A 520 -2.69 -23.86 19.14
CA CYS A 520 -2.23 -22.66 18.46
C CYS A 520 -1.96 -21.46 19.38
N ALA A 521 -2.51 -21.42 20.60
CA ALA A 521 -2.42 -20.27 21.50
C ALA A 521 -0.99 -19.87 21.87
N VAL A 522 -0.20 -20.85 22.33
CA VAL A 522 1.20 -20.63 22.78
C VAL A 522 2.06 -20.13 21.62
N ALA A 523 1.95 -20.79 20.46
CA ALA A 523 2.68 -20.41 19.26
C ALA A 523 2.30 -19.01 18.78
N ALA A 524 1.02 -18.64 18.82
CA ALA A 524 0.54 -17.31 18.39
C ALA A 524 1.04 -16.18 19.28
N LEU A 525 0.99 -16.33 20.60
CA LEU A 525 1.49 -15.32 21.52
C LEU A 525 3.01 -15.15 21.41
N SER A 526 3.73 -16.26 21.26
CA SER A 526 5.20 -16.23 21.08
C SER A 526 5.61 -15.56 19.77
N ASP A 527 4.95 -15.91 18.65
CA ASP A 527 5.27 -15.34 17.33
C ASP A 527 4.91 -13.86 17.23
N LEU A 528 3.71 -13.47 17.71
CA LEU A 528 3.30 -12.07 17.77
C LEU A 528 4.22 -11.23 18.66
N ARG A 529 4.59 -11.75 19.84
CA ARG A 529 5.53 -11.07 20.75
C ARG A 529 6.87 -10.83 20.05
N ALA A 530 7.46 -11.85 19.44
CA ALA A 530 8.74 -11.73 18.76
C ALA A 530 8.66 -10.69 17.64
N LEU A 531 7.61 -10.72 16.81
CA LEU A 531 7.41 -9.76 15.73
C LEU A 531 7.21 -8.33 16.25
N PHE A 532 6.40 -8.14 17.30
CA PHE A 532 6.17 -6.86 17.95
C PHE A 532 7.47 -6.26 18.47
N GLU A 533 8.23 -7.02 19.27
CA GLU A 533 9.49 -6.56 19.87
C GLU A 533 10.55 -6.22 18.81
N ARG A 534 10.58 -6.94 17.68
CA ARG A 534 11.50 -6.58 16.57
C ARG A 534 11.09 -5.29 15.89
N LEU A 535 9.80 -5.06 15.65
CA LEU A 535 9.35 -3.81 15.03
C LEU A 535 9.50 -2.60 15.97
N THR A 536 9.24 -2.75 17.27
CA THR A 536 9.43 -1.64 18.23
C THR A 536 10.91 -1.27 18.37
N ALA A 537 11.81 -2.26 18.35
CA ALA A 537 13.26 -2.01 18.34
C ALA A 537 13.73 -1.20 17.10
N LEU A 538 13.05 -1.35 15.96
CA LEU A 538 13.34 -0.60 14.74
C LEU A 538 12.66 0.77 14.70
N SER A 539 11.58 0.97 15.47
CA SER A 539 10.82 2.23 15.49
C SER A 539 11.46 3.25 16.42
N ALA A 540 11.48 4.52 16.01
CA ALA A 540 11.90 5.64 16.86
C ALA A 540 10.80 6.06 17.85
N GLU A 541 9.53 5.92 17.48
CA GLU A 541 8.37 6.37 18.27
C GLU A 541 7.98 5.37 19.36
N TRP A 542 8.30 4.08 19.16
CA TRP A 542 7.93 2.98 20.06
C TRP A 542 9.12 2.46 20.87
N ASP A 543 10.15 3.28 21.05
CA ASP A 543 11.32 2.89 21.84
C ASP A 543 10.94 2.56 23.29
N GLY A 544 11.45 1.44 23.79
CA GLY A 544 11.17 0.95 25.14
C GLY A 544 9.75 0.40 25.35
N VAL A 545 8.89 0.37 24.32
CA VAL A 545 7.58 -0.29 24.41
C VAL A 545 7.78 -1.80 24.19
N HIS A 546 7.39 -2.58 25.19
CA HIS A 546 7.52 -4.03 25.20
C HIS A 546 6.15 -4.70 25.10
N PHE A 547 6.12 -5.91 24.54
CA PHE A 547 4.93 -6.74 24.58
C PHE A 547 4.70 -7.19 26.05
N PRO A 548 3.48 -7.06 26.60
CA PRO A 548 3.22 -7.41 28.00
C PRO A 548 3.56 -8.88 28.33
N GLU A 549 3.91 -9.14 29.58
CA GLU A 549 4.01 -10.53 30.04
C GLU A 549 2.63 -11.18 30.00
N VAL A 550 2.55 -12.47 29.65
CA VAL A 550 1.27 -13.15 29.46
C VAL A 550 1.22 -14.39 30.36
N THR A 551 0.25 -14.43 31.27
CA THR A 551 -0.17 -15.67 31.91
C THR A 551 -1.29 -16.28 31.08
N LEU A 552 -1.05 -17.47 30.54
CA LEU A 552 -1.93 -18.13 29.60
C LEU A 552 -2.54 -19.39 30.20
N ASP A 553 -3.87 -19.41 30.31
CA ASP A 553 -4.65 -20.61 30.57
C ASP A 553 -5.15 -21.18 29.23
N VAL A 554 -4.88 -22.46 28.96
CA VAL A 554 -5.32 -23.14 27.72
C VAL A 554 -6.29 -24.27 28.04
N ILE A 555 -7.42 -24.28 27.34
CA ILE A 555 -8.32 -25.44 27.30
C ILE A 555 -8.10 -26.15 25.96
N SER A 556 -7.68 -27.40 25.97
CA SER A 556 -7.38 -28.18 24.76
C SER A 556 -8.15 -29.49 24.76
N THR A 557 -8.60 -29.90 23.58
CA THR A 557 -9.33 -31.17 23.43
C THR A 557 -8.46 -32.39 23.71
N PRO A 558 -9.03 -33.53 24.17
CA PRO A 558 -8.25 -34.71 24.56
C PRO A 558 -7.28 -35.24 23.50
N GLU A 559 -7.61 -35.10 22.21
CA GLU A 559 -6.74 -35.56 21.12
C GLU A 559 -5.45 -34.74 20.95
N PHE A 560 -5.45 -33.49 21.44
CA PHE A 560 -4.36 -32.53 21.28
C PHE A 560 -3.78 -32.04 22.61
N ILE A 561 -4.30 -32.52 23.74
CA ILE A 561 -3.89 -32.09 25.08
C ILE A 561 -2.40 -32.38 25.35
N ASP A 562 -1.87 -33.49 24.83
CA ASP A 562 -0.47 -33.89 24.96
C ASP A 562 0.41 -33.37 23.81
N SER A 563 -0.09 -32.41 23.01
CA SER A 563 0.69 -31.86 21.92
C SER A 563 1.95 -31.13 22.44
N PRO A 564 3.12 -31.34 21.80
CA PRO A 564 4.32 -30.58 22.14
C PRO A 564 4.21 -29.09 21.77
N LEU A 565 3.20 -28.67 21.01
CA LEU A 565 2.98 -27.27 20.64
C LEU A 565 2.45 -26.41 21.79
N HIS A 566 2.03 -27.03 22.91
CA HIS A 566 1.76 -26.32 24.17
C HIS A 566 3.02 -25.86 24.90
N ALA A 567 4.21 -26.28 24.44
CA ALA A 567 5.49 -25.99 25.08
C ALA A 567 5.47 -26.29 26.59
N ASP A 568 5.68 -25.29 27.44
CA ASP A 568 5.71 -25.43 28.90
C ASP A 568 4.32 -25.22 29.56
N VAL A 569 3.29 -24.85 28.79
CA VAL A 569 1.93 -24.65 29.31
C VAL A 569 1.24 -26.01 29.47
N VAL A 570 0.60 -26.22 30.62
CA VAL A 570 -0.17 -27.43 30.91
C VAL A 570 -1.65 -27.15 30.62
N PRO A 571 -2.20 -27.62 29.49
CA PRO A 571 -3.59 -27.37 29.15
C PRO A 571 -4.56 -28.18 30.04
N SER A 572 -5.74 -27.63 30.25
CA SER A 572 -6.86 -28.35 30.85
C SER A 572 -7.76 -28.95 29.77
N ALA A 573 -8.38 -30.10 30.04
CA ALA A 573 -9.31 -30.74 29.09
C ALA A 573 -10.64 -29.97 28.95
N GLU A 574 -11.08 -29.29 30.02
CA GLU A 574 -12.36 -28.60 30.10
C GLU A 574 -12.27 -27.32 30.96
N LEU A 575 -13.25 -26.42 30.79
CA LEU A 575 -13.38 -25.21 31.62
C LEU A 575 -13.77 -25.57 33.06
N THR A 576 -12.86 -25.35 34.00
CA THR A 576 -13.07 -25.54 35.44
C THR A 576 -13.79 -24.36 36.10
N GLU A 577 -14.30 -24.55 37.31
CA GLU A 577 -14.88 -23.45 38.12
C GLU A 577 -13.83 -22.37 38.47
N GLU A 578 -12.56 -22.75 38.60
CA GLU A 578 -11.45 -21.81 38.82
C GLU A 578 -11.28 -20.87 37.63
N HIS A 579 -11.29 -21.39 36.41
CA HIS A 579 -11.26 -20.56 35.20
C HIS A 579 -12.47 -19.62 35.13
N ARG A 580 -13.67 -20.10 35.48
CA ARG A 580 -14.88 -19.25 35.46
C ARG A 580 -14.85 -18.14 36.50
N ALA A 581 -14.22 -18.38 37.65
CA ALA A 581 -14.09 -17.40 38.73
C ALA A 581 -12.99 -16.36 38.49
N LYS A 582 -11.96 -16.70 37.69
CA LYS A 582 -10.87 -15.81 37.33
C LYS A 582 -11.35 -14.72 36.36
N THR A 583 -10.78 -13.52 36.49
CA THR A 583 -11.02 -12.40 35.55
C THR A 583 -9.85 -12.32 34.58
N TYR A 584 -10.14 -12.24 33.29
CA TYR A 584 -9.15 -12.20 32.22
C TYR A 584 -9.14 -10.85 31.50
N ASP A 585 -7.99 -10.46 30.97
CA ASP A 585 -7.86 -9.32 30.07
C ASP A 585 -8.29 -9.68 28.64
N LEU A 586 -8.16 -10.96 28.26
CA LEU A 586 -8.52 -11.46 26.95
C LEU A 586 -9.02 -12.92 27.03
N ILE A 587 -10.16 -13.18 26.40
CA ILE A 587 -10.70 -14.55 26.24
C ILE A 587 -10.90 -14.83 24.76
N ILE A 588 -10.35 -15.94 24.25
CA ILE A 588 -10.53 -16.38 22.87
C ILE A 588 -11.05 -17.84 22.86
N ASP A 589 -12.24 -18.07 22.33
CA ASP A 589 -12.72 -19.41 21.97
C ASP A 589 -12.55 -19.61 20.46
N ILE A 590 -11.65 -20.51 20.06
CA ILE A 590 -11.26 -20.70 18.67
C ILE A 590 -11.54 -22.11 18.17
N SER A 591 -12.05 -22.19 16.95
CA SER A 591 -12.03 -23.39 16.13
C SER A 591 -11.70 -23.03 14.69
N VAL A 592 -10.77 -23.78 14.10
CA VAL A 592 -10.54 -23.75 12.66
C VAL A 592 -11.56 -24.62 11.92
N LEU A 593 -11.94 -25.79 12.45
CA LEU A 593 -12.79 -26.75 11.76
C LEU A 593 -14.29 -26.41 11.80
N ARG A 594 -14.75 -25.71 12.83
CA ARG A 594 -16.18 -25.38 13.02
C ARG A 594 -16.55 -24.06 12.35
N ARG A 595 -17.79 -23.98 11.87
CA ARG A 595 -18.30 -22.80 11.15
C ARG A 595 -19.15 -21.89 12.04
N ALA A 596 -19.14 -20.60 11.69
CA ALA A 596 -19.92 -19.58 12.37
C ALA A 596 -21.43 -19.80 12.18
N GLY A 597 -22.24 -19.40 13.17
CA GLY A 597 -23.70 -19.47 13.07
C GLY A 597 -24.32 -20.86 13.30
N ILE A 598 -23.52 -21.94 13.37
CA ILE A 598 -24.01 -23.31 13.61
C ILE A 598 -24.21 -23.62 15.10
N GLU A 599 -23.23 -23.27 15.93
CA GLU A 599 -23.31 -23.45 17.38
C GLU A 599 -24.12 -22.33 18.02
N ARG A 600 -24.89 -22.64 19.07
CA ARG A 600 -25.52 -21.59 19.89
C ARG A 600 -24.45 -20.61 20.40
N PRO A 601 -24.71 -19.28 20.40
CA PRO A 601 -23.73 -18.29 20.82
C PRO A 601 -23.21 -18.55 22.24
N LEU A 602 -21.92 -18.86 22.36
CA LEU A 602 -21.29 -19.19 23.64
C LEU A 602 -20.84 -17.94 24.42
N ILE A 603 -20.97 -16.74 23.86
CA ILE A 603 -20.26 -15.57 24.41
C ILE A 603 -20.77 -15.17 25.80
N GLY A 604 -22.08 -15.34 26.04
CA GLY A 604 -22.70 -15.11 27.35
C GLY A 604 -22.30 -16.13 28.43
N THR A 605 -21.57 -17.19 28.07
CA THR A 605 -21.02 -18.15 29.04
C THR A 605 -19.73 -17.66 29.71
N TYR A 606 -19.07 -16.66 29.12
CA TYR A 606 -17.89 -16.00 29.67
C TYR A 606 -18.33 -14.68 30.32
N THR A 607 -18.25 -14.59 31.65
CA THR A 607 -18.82 -13.44 32.39
C THR A 607 -17.78 -12.56 33.08
N ASN A 608 -16.50 -12.94 33.06
CA ASN A 608 -15.41 -12.24 33.77
C ASN A 608 -14.26 -11.89 32.83
N CYS A 609 -14.46 -10.86 31.98
CA CYS A 609 -13.40 -10.33 31.11
C CYS A 609 -13.40 -8.79 31.12
N HIS A 610 -12.22 -8.18 31.24
CA HIS A 610 -12.09 -6.72 31.21
C HIS A 610 -12.49 -6.16 29.83
N ASN A 611 -13.14 -5.00 29.82
CA ASN A 611 -13.57 -4.26 28.62
C ASN A 611 -14.41 -5.07 27.60
N ASP A 612 -15.05 -6.16 28.04
CA ASP A 612 -15.75 -7.13 27.20
C ASP A 612 -14.85 -7.72 26.09
N CYS A 613 -13.55 -7.87 26.35
CA CYS A 613 -12.53 -8.37 25.40
C CYS A 613 -12.58 -9.90 25.22
N CYS A 614 -13.76 -10.43 24.91
CA CYS A 614 -14.00 -11.84 24.63
C CYS A 614 -14.34 -12.05 23.15
N PHE A 615 -13.74 -13.08 22.54
CA PHE A 615 -13.90 -13.39 21.11
C PHE A 615 -14.24 -14.86 20.87
N ILE A 616 -15.18 -15.10 19.96
CA ILE A 616 -15.47 -16.41 19.39
C ILE A 616 -15.05 -16.40 17.92
N VAL A 617 -14.14 -17.29 17.57
CA VAL A 617 -13.49 -17.35 16.26
C VAL A 617 -13.89 -18.66 15.58
N ARG A 618 -14.56 -18.56 14.42
CA ARG A 618 -15.05 -19.71 13.64
C ARG A 618 -14.80 -19.51 12.15
N SER A 619 -14.67 -20.59 11.38
CA SER A 619 -14.52 -20.48 9.93
C SER A 619 -15.78 -19.93 9.26
N ALA A 620 -15.60 -19.11 8.23
CA ALA A 620 -16.73 -18.54 7.48
C ALA A 620 -17.32 -19.57 6.51
N HIS A 621 -18.62 -19.47 6.24
CA HIS A 621 -19.28 -20.27 5.21
C HIS A 621 -18.95 -19.79 3.79
N HIS A 622 -18.94 -18.47 3.58
CA HIS A 622 -18.69 -17.84 2.29
C HIS A 622 -18.00 -16.48 2.43
N ALA A 623 -17.59 -15.87 1.30
CA ALA A 623 -16.99 -14.54 1.30
C ALA A 623 -18.05 -13.44 1.44
N ARG A 624 -17.97 -12.64 2.51
CA ARG A 624 -18.83 -11.46 2.73
C ARG A 624 -18.09 -10.17 2.43
N GLU A 625 -16.84 -10.07 2.89
CA GLU A 625 -16.05 -8.85 2.80
C GLU A 625 -14.73 -9.06 2.04
N PRO A 626 -14.26 -8.05 1.28
CA PRO A 626 -12.94 -8.10 0.67
C PRO A 626 -11.86 -7.91 1.74
N ARG A 627 -10.70 -8.56 1.57
CA ARG A 627 -9.51 -8.25 2.38
C ARG A 627 -9.08 -6.80 2.14
N ARG A 628 -8.86 -6.07 3.22
CA ARG A 628 -8.33 -4.70 3.22
C ARG A 628 -6.95 -4.65 3.87
N VAL A 629 -6.10 -3.80 3.33
CA VAL A 629 -4.79 -3.42 3.84
C VAL A 629 -4.97 -2.15 4.68
N LEU A 630 -4.37 -2.13 5.86
CA LEU A 630 -4.46 -0.96 6.74
C LEU A 630 -3.48 0.10 6.28
N THR A 631 -3.99 1.32 6.02
CA THR A 631 -3.16 2.47 5.66
C THR A 631 -3.33 3.60 6.68
N THR A 632 -2.22 4.17 7.17
CA THR A 632 -2.22 5.25 8.16
C THR A 632 -0.98 6.15 8.00
N GLY A 633 -0.60 6.91 9.02
CA GLY A 633 0.67 7.65 9.06
C GLY A 633 1.87 6.72 8.96
N ARG A 634 2.99 7.21 8.42
CA ARG A 634 4.22 6.42 8.29
C ARG A 634 4.89 6.24 9.65
N ILE A 635 5.56 5.11 9.84
CA ILE A 635 6.44 4.88 10.98
C ILE A 635 7.76 5.60 10.72
N THR A 636 8.26 6.33 11.72
CA THR A 636 9.64 6.82 11.75
C THR A 636 10.57 5.72 12.26
N TYR A 637 11.43 5.19 11.39
CA TYR A 637 12.40 4.14 11.76
C TYR A 637 13.74 4.73 12.22
N ARG A 638 14.42 4.01 13.11
CA ARG A 638 15.80 4.30 13.51
C ARG A 638 16.75 3.96 12.36
N PRO A 639 17.94 4.60 12.33
CA PRO A 639 19.00 4.20 11.42
C PRO A 639 19.34 2.72 11.60
N LEU A 640 19.52 2.00 10.50
CA LEU A 640 19.95 0.61 10.44
C LEU A 640 21.46 0.49 10.25
N ILE A 641 22.09 1.49 9.63
CA ILE A 641 23.52 1.46 9.26
C ILE A 641 24.31 2.67 9.78
N ILE A 642 25.60 2.46 10.03
CA ILE A 642 26.62 3.51 10.22
C ILE A 642 27.65 3.38 9.10
N ARG A 643 28.07 4.52 8.56
CA ARG A 643 29.14 4.61 7.56
C ARG A 643 30.47 4.99 8.20
N ASP A 644 31.55 4.33 7.82
CA ASP A 644 32.91 4.69 8.24
C ASP A 644 33.50 5.85 7.41
N ALA A 645 34.73 6.28 7.73
CA ALA A 645 35.42 7.38 7.04
C ALA A 645 35.75 7.07 5.55
N ILE A 646 35.67 5.81 5.15
CA ILE A 646 35.96 5.32 3.80
C ILE A 646 34.65 5.09 3.01
N GLY A 647 33.49 5.20 3.68
CA GLY A 647 32.16 5.05 3.11
C GLY A 647 31.57 3.64 3.23
N ARG A 648 32.21 2.71 3.97
CA ARG A 648 31.68 1.35 4.19
C ARG A 648 30.49 1.41 5.13
N SER A 649 29.41 0.74 4.76
CA SER A 649 28.21 0.65 5.59
C SER A 649 28.28 -0.61 6.46
N THR A 650 28.04 -0.44 7.76
CA THR A 650 27.92 -1.54 8.73
C THR A 650 26.62 -1.42 9.48
N LEU A 651 25.99 -2.54 9.80
CA LEU A 651 24.73 -2.54 10.56
C LEU A 651 24.98 -2.10 12.00
N ILE A 652 24.03 -1.32 12.53
CA ILE A 652 24.02 -0.91 13.93
C ILE A 652 23.67 -2.12 14.80
N PRO A 653 24.52 -2.53 15.77
CA PRO A 653 24.32 -3.73 16.58
C PRO A 653 22.95 -3.80 17.26
N GLU A 654 22.43 -2.66 17.72
CA GLU A 654 21.15 -2.54 18.42
C GLU A 654 19.95 -2.88 17.52
N THR A 655 20.01 -2.55 16.23
CA THR A 655 18.92 -2.81 15.26
C THR A 655 19.16 -4.04 14.38
N ALA A 656 20.40 -4.52 14.28
CA ALA A 656 20.81 -5.60 13.38
C ALA A 656 19.99 -6.88 13.58
N GLY A 657 19.85 -7.34 14.83
CA GLY A 657 19.08 -8.55 15.13
C GLY A 657 17.61 -8.45 14.76
N ALA A 658 17.00 -7.27 14.96
CA ALA A 658 15.61 -7.03 14.63
C ALA A 658 15.37 -6.99 13.12
N ILE A 659 16.22 -6.30 12.36
CA ILE A 659 16.04 -6.21 10.91
C ILE A 659 16.36 -7.53 10.21
N HIS A 660 17.34 -8.31 10.67
CA HIS A 660 17.61 -9.65 10.14
C HIS A 660 16.44 -10.60 10.36
N TYR A 661 15.79 -10.54 11.52
CA TYR A 661 14.58 -11.32 11.78
C TYR A 661 13.45 -10.99 10.78
N ILE A 662 13.19 -9.70 10.58
CA ILE A 662 12.19 -9.22 9.60
C ILE A 662 12.56 -9.68 8.18
N MET A 663 13.82 -9.54 7.77
CA MET A 663 14.29 -10.00 6.47
C MET A 663 14.18 -11.52 6.30
N GLY A 664 14.37 -12.30 7.37
CA GLY A 664 14.15 -13.73 7.41
C GLY A 664 12.67 -14.12 7.19
N ILE A 665 11.74 -13.33 7.72
CA ILE A 665 10.30 -13.50 7.46
C ILE A 665 9.96 -13.19 6.00
N LEU A 666 10.53 -12.13 5.43
CA LEU A 666 10.17 -11.64 4.10
C LEU A 666 10.85 -12.38 2.94
N SER A 667 12.11 -12.80 3.13
CA SER A 667 12.96 -13.31 2.05
C SER A 667 13.55 -14.70 2.30
N ARG A 668 13.33 -15.28 3.49
CA ARG A 668 13.96 -16.52 3.96
C ARG A 668 15.49 -16.47 3.90
N ARG A 669 16.10 -15.31 4.14
CA ARG A 669 17.56 -15.13 4.23
C ARG A 669 17.95 -14.59 5.60
N GLU A 670 19.14 -14.97 6.06
CA GLU A 670 19.70 -14.49 7.33
C GLU A 670 20.37 -13.12 7.19
N ASP A 671 20.86 -12.79 5.99
CA ASP A 671 21.53 -11.53 5.68
C ASP A 671 20.95 -10.85 4.42
N PHE A 672 21.25 -9.55 4.31
CA PHE A 672 20.95 -8.72 3.15
C PHE A 672 21.74 -9.12 1.91
N ARG A 673 21.17 -8.81 0.74
CA ARG A 673 21.99 -8.73 -0.49
C ARG A 673 22.86 -7.48 -0.42
N PRO A 674 24.05 -7.46 -1.05
CA PRO A 674 24.92 -6.29 -1.06
C PRO A 674 24.17 -5.00 -1.41
N GLY A 675 24.33 -3.96 -0.60
CA GLY A 675 23.73 -2.64 -0.78
C GLY A 675 22.23 -2.52 -0.45
N GLN A 676 21.54 -3.64 -0.20
CA GLN A 676 20.12 -3.65 0.14
C GLN A 676 19.85 -2.97 1.49
N GLU A 677 20.74 -3.15 2.46
CA GLU A 677 20.67 -2.57 3.80
C GLU A 677 20.68 -1.04 3.76
N ALA A 678 21.54 -0.43 2.93
CA ALA A 678 21.66 1.02 2.81
C ALA A 678 20.46 1.64 2.09
N ILE A 679 19.85 0.91 1.14
CA ILE A 679 18.64 1.35 0.44
C ILE A 679 17.46 1.32 1.41
N LEU A 680 17.31 0.21 2.13
CA LEU A 680 16.21 0.03 3.07
C LEU A 680 16.31 1.03 4.22
N ASP A 681 17.51 1.27 4.77
CA ASP A 681 17.75 2.30 5.78
C ASP A 681 17.18 3.67 5.37
N ARG A 682 17.56 4.15 4.18
CA ARG A 682 17.10 5.45 3.68
C ARG A 682 15.60 5.49 3.46
N LEU A 683 15.04 4.47 2.80
CA LEU A 683 13.59 4.41 2.55
C LEU A 683 12.80 4.43 3.87
N LEU A 684 13.19 3.60 4.84
CA LEU A 684 12.52 3.52 6.15
C LEU A 684 12.64 4.82 6.96
N ARG A 685 13.73 5.58 6.78
CA ARG A 685 13.89 6.92 7.33
C ARG A 685 13.11 8.01 6.58
N GLY A 686 12.38 7.63 5.52
CA GLY A 686 11.62 8.57 4.69
C GLY A 686 12.49 9.38 3.72
N GLU A 687 13.75 9.00 3.55
CA GLU A 687 14.72 9.67 2.68
C GLU A 687 14.72 9.04 1.28
N SER A 688 14.76 9.86 0.23
CA SER A 688 14.85 9.36 -1.14
C SER A 688 16.20 8.70 -1.41
N VAL A 689 16.22 7.68 -2.27
CA VAL A 689 17.44 6.93 -2.62
C VAL A 689 17.44 6.52 -4.10
N ALA A 690 18.60 6.63 -4.74
CA ALA A 690 18.90 6.04 -6.04
C ALA A 690 19.92 4.92 -5.84
N ALA A 691 19.59 3.71 -6.28
CA ALA A 691 20.36 2.52 -6.01
C ALA A 691 20.90 1.91 -7.29
N LEU A 692 22.23 1.83 -7.41
CA LEU A 692 22.88 1.08 -8.48
C LEU A 692 23.09 -0.36 -8.02
N LEU A 693 22.31 -1.26 -8.61
CA LEU A 693 22.19 -2.65 -8.20
C LEU A 693 22.43 -3.60 -9.39
N PRO A 694 23.01 -4.79 -9.16
CA PRO A 694 22.95 -5.89 -10.13
C PRO A 694 21.49 -6.23 -10.49
N THR A 695 21.23 -6.68 -11.72
CA THR A 695 19.86 -6.93 -12.23
C THR A 695 19.05 -7.90 -11.36
N ASP A 696 19.70 -8.86 -10.70
CA ASP A 696 19.06 -9.83 -9.82
C ASP A 696 18.67 -9.28 -8.45
N ALA A 697 19.15 -8.09 -8.07
CA ALA A 697 18.84 -7.37 -6.84
C ALA A 697 17.74 -6.28 -7.03
N HIS A 698 17.16 -6.16 -8.22
CA HIS A 698 16.09 -5.20 -8.55
C HIS A 698 14.70 -5.72 -8.14
N GLY A 699 13.67 -4.92 -8.42
CA GLY A 699 12.27 -5.36 -8.32
C GLY A 699 11.85 -5.74 -6.91
N ALA A 700 11.38 -6.98 -6.73
CA ALA A 700 10.80 -7.45 -5.47
C ALA A 700 11.76 -7.39 -4.28
N ALA A 701 13.07 -7.55 -4.50
CA ALA A 701 14.07 -7.57 -3.42
C ALA A 701 14.13 -6.23 -2.65
N VAL A 702 13.90 -5.10 -3.35
CA VAL A 702 13.86 -3.77 -2.73
C VAL A 702 12.42 -3.37 -2.43
N ALA A 703 11.52 -3.60 -3.37
CA ALA A 703 10.15 -3.10 -3.27
C ALA A 703 9.34 -3.75 -2.16
N LEU A 704 9.46 -5.07 -1.95
CA LEU A 704 8.63 -5.78 -0.97
C LEU A 704 9.00 -5.44 0.48
N PRO A 705 10.28 -5.45 0.90
CA PRO A 705 10.64 -5.04 2.25
C PRO A 705 10.23 -3.60 2.56
N ALA A 706 10.46 -2.66 1.64
CA ALA A 706 10.02 -1.29 1.81
C ALA A 706 8.49 -1.21 1.95
N ALA A 707 7.74 -1.83 1.01
CA ALA A 707 6.28 -1.75 0.99
C ALA A 707 5.62 -2.37 2.24
N LEU A 708 6.17 -3.46 2.78
CA LEU A 708 5.59 -4.17 3.91
C LEU A 708 5.95 -3.56 5.27
N LEU A 709 6.99 -2.73 5.34
CA LEU A 709 7.42 -2.02 6.54
C LEU A 709 6.89 -0.58 6.61
N GLN A 710 5.85 -0.24 5.84
CA GLN A 710 5.09 0.99 6.05
C GLN A 710 3.59 0.72 5.88
N PRO A 711 2.72 1.40 6.63
CA PRO A 711 1.28 1.21 6.51
C PRO A 711 0.73 2.12 5.40
N GLY A 712 0.99 1.76 4.14
CA GLY A 712 0.51 2.51 2.97
C GLY A 712 0.76 1.78 1.65
N VAL A 713 0.09 2.24 0.59
CA VAL A 713 0.26 1.68 -0.75
C VAL A 713 1.61 2.11 -1.33
N THR A 714 2.41 1.16 -1.81
CA THR A 714 3.64 1.42 -2.56
C THR A 714 3.39 1.32 -4.06
N VAL A 715 3.76 2.37 -4.80
CA VAL A 715 3.67 2.37 -6.27
C VAL A 715 5.04 2.01 -6.83
N VAL A 716 5.13 0.93 -7.59
CA VAL A 716 6.36 0.54 -8.30
C VAL A 716 6.17 0.82 -9.78
N ILE A 717 6.95 1.73 -10.33
CA ILE A 717 6.94 2.05 -11.76
C ILE A 717 7.92 1.11 -12.45
N THR A 718 7.41 0.33 -13.41
CA THR A 718 8.17 -0.68 -14.14
C THR A 718 8.28 -0.31 -15.62
N PRO A 719 9.29 -0.83 -16.35
CA PRO A 719 9.51 -0.44 -17.73
C PRO A 719 8.41 -0.91 -18.67
N ASP A 720 7.88 -2.11 -18.43
CA ASP A 720 6.89 -2.73 -19.30
C ASP A 720 5.94 -3.64 -18.52
N ALA A 721 4.97 -4.22 -19.24
CA ALA A 721 4.01 -5.17 -18.71
C ALA A 721 4.68 -6.44 -18.16
N LYS A 722 5.72 -6.94 -18.84
CA LYS A 722 6.42 -8.18 -18.46
C LYS A 722 7.09 -8.03 -17.09
N THR A 723 7.72 -6.89 -16.86
CA THR A 723 8.41 -6.58 -15.60
C THR A 723 7.41 -6.34 -14.48
N ALA A 724 6.28 -5.68 -14.77
CA ALA A 724 5.19 -5.53 -13.81
C ALA A 724 4.65 -6.89 -13.35
N ASP A 725 4.36 -7.80 -14.29
CA ASP A 725 3.85 -9.13 -13.96
C ASP A 725 4.90 -10.00 -13.25
N LYS A 726 6.17 -9.90 -13.65
CA LYS A 726 7.28 -10.60 -12.98
C LYS A 726 7.35 -10.25 -11.49
N LEU A 727 7.25 -8.97 -11.15
CA LEU A 727 7.29 -8.52 -9.74
C LEU A 727 6.10 -9.10 -8.94
N ILE A 728 4.91 -9.17 -9.54
CA ILE A 728 3.73 -9.77 -8.93
C ILE A 728 3.91 -11.27 -8.73
N ASP A 729 4.51 -11.97 -9.69
CA ASP A 729 4.76 -13.40 -9.58
C ASP A 729 5.86 -13.71 -8.55
N GLU A 730 6.91 -12.89 -8.45
CA GLU A 730 7.92 -12.97 -7.40
C GLU A 730 7.31 -12.78 -6.00
N ALA A 731 6.40 -11.81 -5.84
CA ALA A 731 5.66 -11.62 -4.59
C ALA A 731 4.79 -12.84 -4.24
N ARG A 732 4.06 -13.39 -5.22
CA ARG A 732 3.23 -14.59 -5.03
C ARG A 732 4.06 -15.81 -4.63
N GLN A 733 5.28 -15.95 -5.15
CA GLN A 733 6.20 -17.02 -4.76
C GLN A 733 6.65 -16.89 -3.30
N ALA A 734 6.64 -15.68 -2.75
CA ALA A 734 6.91 -15.40 -1.34
C ALA A 734 5.63 -15.42 -0.46
N ASP A 735 4.52 -15.98 -0.97
CA ASP A 735 3.21 -15.97 -0.30
C ASP A 735 2.73 -14.54 0.04
N ILE A 736 2.93 -13.61 -0.89
CA ILE A 736 2.41 -12.23 -0.84
C ILE A 736 1.49 -12.03 -2.05
N ASP A 737 0.19 -11.89 -1.82
CA ASP A 737 -0.84 -11.82 -2.87
C ASP A 737 -1.64 -10.49 -2.86
N CYS A 738 -1.24 -9.55 -2.00
CA CYS A 738 -1.75 -8.18 -1.91
C CYS A 738 -1.12 -7.22 -2.93
N GLY A 739 -0.63 -7.73 -4.06
CA GLY A 739 -0.09 -6.96 -5.19
C GLY A 739 -0.96 -7.04 -6.45
N ALA A 740 -0.93 -6.01 -7.30
CA ALA A 740 -1.46 -6.08 -8.65
C ALA A 740 -0.59 -5.31 -9.66
N SER A 741 -0.54 -5.79 -10.90
CA SER A 741 0.03 -5.03 -12.02
C SER A 741 -1.04 -4.14 -12.69
N LEU A 742 -0.63 -3.05 -13.32
CA LEU A 742 -1.42 -2.19 -14.22
C LEU A 742 -0.58 -1.86 -15.46
N HIS A 743 -1.03 -2.31 -16.63
CA HIS A 743 -0.33 -2.09 -17.90
C HIS A 743 -1.28 -2.08 -19.11
N THR A 744 -0.77 -1.71 -20.27
CA THR A 744 -1.54 -1.53 -21.51
C THR A 744 -2.23 -2.80 -22.03
N ASN A 745 -1.61 -3.97 -21.85
CA ASN A 745 -2.16 -5.26 -22.33
C ASN A 745 -3.45 -5.73 -21.61
N MET A 746 -3.98 -4.97 -20.66
CA MET A 746 -5.21 -5.31 -19.94
C MET A 746 -6.45 -4.81 -20.67
N THR A 747 -7.54 -5.58 -20.57
CA THR A 747 -8.87 -5.10 -20.95
C THR A 747 -9.33 -3.98 -20.03
N ASP A 748 -10.24 -3.13 -20.50
CA ASP A 748 -10.78 -2.01 -19.70
C ASP A 748 -11.45 -2.51 -18.40
N GLY A 749 -12.17 -3.64 -18.47
CA GLY A 749 -12.81 -4.25 -17.30
C GLY A 749 -11.81 -4.78 -16.27
N GLU A 750 -10.73 -5.43 -16.69
CA GLU A 750 -9.67 -5.90 -15.78
C GLU A 750 -8.93 -4.73 -15.13
N ARG A 751 -8.60 -3.72 -15.94
CA ARG A 751 -7.93 -2.50 -15.50
C ARG A 751 -8.77 -1.76 -14.48
N GLU A 752 -10.04 -1.50 -14.77
CA GLU A 752 -10.96 -0.85 -13.85
C GLU A 752 -11.10 -1.65 -12.54
N ARG A 753 -11.23 -2.98 -12.62
CA ARG A 753 -11.27 -3.84 -11.44
C ARG A 753 -10.02 -3.71 -10.57
N ARG A 754 -8.83 -3.67 -11.18
CA ARG A 754 -7.56 -3.54 -10.45
C ARG A 754 -7.35 -2.12 -9.90
N GLU A 755 -7.70 -1.09 -10.66
CA GLU A 755 -7.69 0.31 -10.20
C GLU A 755 -8.60 0.48 -8.97
N ARG A 756 -9.83 -0.06 -8.99
CA ARG A 756 -10.73 -0.05 -7.82
C ARG A 756 -10.15 -0.77 -6.60
N ARG A 757 -9.39 -1.85 -6.80
CA ARG A 757 -8.68 -2.54 -5.69
C ARG A 757 -7.59 -1.66 -5.07
N VAL A 758 -6.90 -0.83 -5.86
CA VAL A 758 -5.97 0.17 -5.32
C VAL A 758 -6.72 1.22 -4.49
N GLU A 759 -7.81 1.77 -5.04
CA GLU A 759 -8.61 2.81 -4.38
C GLU A 759 -9.25 2.38 -3.06
N SER A 760 -9.61 1.10 -2.95
CA SER A 760 -10.29 0.52 -1.79
C SER A 760 -9.34 -0.06 -0.73
N ALA A 761 -8.04 0.26 -0.80
CA ALA A 761 -7.00 -0.29 0.06
C ALA A 761 -6.95 -1.83 0.04
N ALA A 762 -7.25 -2.49 -1.07
CA ALA A 762 -7.16 -3.96 -1.17
C ALA A 762 -5.76 -4.47 -1.57
N LEU A 763 -4.77 -3.56 -1.66
CA LEU A 763 -3.43 -3.81 -2.17
C LEU A 763 -2.38 -3.07 -1.32
N HIS A 764 -1.27 -3.75 -1.00
CA HIS A 764 -0.07 -3.15 -0.39
C HIS A 764 0.79 -2.44 -1.41
N PHE A 765 0.84 -2.97 -2.62
CA PHE A 765 1.64 -2.39 -3.68
C PHE A 765 1.00 -2.60 -5.06
N VAL A 766 1.32 -1.71 -5.98
CA VAL A 766 0.87 -1.78 -7.36
C VAL A 766 2.05 -1.56 -8.30
N ALA A 767 2.27 -2.51 -9.22
CA ALA A 767 3.28 -2.40 -10.26
C ALA A 767 2.67 -1.78 -11.52
N ILE A 768 3.16 -0.63 -11.94
CA ILE A 768 2.56 0.16 -13.02
C ILE A 768 3.59 0.33 -14.12
N SER A 769 3.28 -0.15 -15.33
CA SER A 769 4.12 0.18 -16.49
C SER A 769 4.13 1.70 -16.69
N ALA A 770 5.30 2.32 -16.86
CA ALA A 770 5.46 3.78 -16.87
C ALA A 770 4.42 4.53 -17.73
N GLU A 771 4.07 4.00 -18.90
CA GLU A 771 3.05 4.57 -19.81
C GLU A 771 1.67 4.80 -19.14
N GLN A 772 1.28 3.95 -18.18
CA GLN A 772 -0.01 4.07 -17.52
C GLN A 772 -0.05 5.19 -16.49
N LEU A 773 1.08 5.59 -15.93
CA LEU A 773 1.18 6.60 -14.87
C LEU A 773 0.67 7.98 -15.34
N ALA A 774 0.84 8.29 -16.62
CA ALA A 774 0.42 9.55 -17.23
C ALA A 774 -1.09 9.63 -17.50
N ARG A 775 -1.86 8.55 -17.32
CA ARG A 775 -3.30 8.53 -17.59
C ARG A 775 -4.06 9.45 -16.62
N PRO A 776 -4.81 10.47 -17.11
CA PRO A 776 -5.52 11.40 -16.25
C PRO A 776 -6.51 10.71 -15.30
N THR A 777 -7.18 9.64 -15.75
CA THR A 777 -8.10 8.89 -14.91
C THR A 777 -7.40 8.28 -13.71
N LEU A 778 -6.27 7.58 -13.91
CA LEU A 778 -5.49 6.99 -12.82
C LEU A 778 -4.93 8.05 -11.85
N GLN A 779 -4.43 9.18 -12.36
CA GLN A 779 -3.93 10.27 -11.53
C GLN A 779 -5.01 10.88 -10.64
N GLN A 780 -6.23 11.05 -11.16
CA GLN A 780 -7.38 11.52 -10.39
C GLN A 780 -7.79 10.52 -9.31
N ARG A 781 -7.74 9.21 -9.61
CA ARG A 781 -7.95 8.16 -8.60
C ARG A 781 -6.94 8.27 -7.46
N PHE A 782 -5.64 8.38 -7.78
CA PHE A 782 -4.58 8.54 -6.77
C PHE A 782 -4.78 9.77 -5.89
N LEU A 783 -5.17 10.90 -6.50
CA LEU A 783 -5.44 12.13 -5.75
C LEU A 783 -6.63 11.96 -4.79
N SER A 784 -7.67 11.25 -5.25
CA SER A 784 -8.92 10.99 -4.52
C SER A 784 -8.72 10.04 -3.33
N MET A 785 -7.74 9.15 -3.39
CA MET A 785 -7.51 8.14 -2.35
C MET A 785 -7.23 8.74 -0.97
N ARG A 786 -6.56 9.90 -0.90
CA ARG A 786 -6.34 10.60 0.38
C ARG A 786 -7.65 10.99 1.05
N GLU A 787 -8.67 11.37 0.27
CA GLU A 787 -9.99 11.72 0.80
C GLU A 787 -10.75 10.48 1.29
N THR A 788 -10.47 9.30 0.72
CA THR A 788 -11.11 8.04 1.08
C THR A 788 -10.39 7.24 2.17
N GLY A 789 -9.37 7.83 2.79
CA GLY A 789 -8.60 7.21 3.88
C GLY A 789 -7.51 6.24 3.40
N VAL A 790 -7.17 6.25 2.11
CA VAL A 790 -6.13 5.36 1.54
C VAL A 790 -4.88 6.16 1.21
N TYR A 791 -3.77 5.82 1.86
CA TYR A 791 -2.53 6.59 1.80
C TYR A 791 -1.40 5.84 1.09
N PHE A 792 -0.52 6.59 0.43
CA PHE A 792 0.69 6.06 -0.20
C PHE A 792 1.90 6.14 0.75
N ALA A 793 2.77 5.12 0.72
CA ALA A 793 4.02 5.09 1.49
C ALA A 793 5.22 5.53 0.63
N TYR A 794 5.40 4.84 -0.51
CA TYR A 794 6.57 4.99 -1.38
C TYR A 794 6.21 5.02 -2.86
N GLY A 795 7.02 5.71 -3.64
CA GLY A 795 7.08 5.59 -5.09
C GLY A 795 8.45 5.05 -5.50
N ILE A 796 8.51 3.85 -6.08
CA ILE A 796 9.76 3.20 -6.49
C ILE A 796 9.83 3.19 -8.01
N LEU A 797 10.87 3.79 -8.58
CA LEU A 797 11.15 3.83 -10.01
C LEU A 797 12.14 2.71 -10.35
N ASP A 798 11.64 1.60 -10.90
CA ASP A 798 12.50 0.49 -11.33
C ASP A 798 13.09 0.76 -12.71
N SER A 799 14.34 0.39 -12.96
CA SER A 799 15.08 0.76 -14.19
C SER A 799 15.07 2.27 -14.46
N ALA A 800 15.33 3.08 -13.44
CA ALA A 800 15.23 4.54 -13.51
C ALA A 800 16.20 5.19 -14.50
N GLU A 801 17.24 4.48 -14.95
CA GLU A 801 18.14 4.91 -16.03
C GLU A 801 17.39 5.27 -17.32
N ARG A 802 16.19 4.72 -17.52
CA ARG A 802 15.31 5.02 -18.64
C ARG A 802 14.76 6.44 -18.62
N GLY A 803 14.80 7.13 -17.48
CA GLY A 803 14.36 8.52 -17.36
C GLY A 803 15.33 9.56 -17.93
N SER A 804 16.53 9.16 -18.35
CA SER A 804 17.56 10.07 -18.83
C SER A 804 17.81 9.92 -20.33
N GLU A 805 17.87 11.05 -21.05
CA GLU A 805 18.20 11.05 -22.49
C GLU A 805 19.63 10.59 -22.79
N TRP A 806 20.48 10.46 -21.76
CA TRP A 806 21.84 9.93 -21.82
C TRP A 806 21.89 8.40 -21.72
N SER A 807 20.75 7.74 -21.56
CA SER A 807 20.63 6.28 -21.56
C SER A 807 20.30 5.74 -22.96
N PRO A 808 20.88 4.60 -23.39
CA PRO A 808 20.48 3.92 -24.62
C PRO A 808 19.07 3.30 -24.48
N PHE A 809 18.56 3.16 -23.25
CA PHE A 809 17.24 2.61 -22.95
C PHE A 809 16.20 3.69 -22.67
N PHE A 810 16.48 4.95 -23.05
CA PHE A 810 15.62 6.10 -22.78
C PHE A 810 14.15 5.84 -23.13
N ASP A 811 13.27 6.06 -22.15
CA ASP A 811 11.83 5.91 -22.26
C ASP A 811 11.15 7.22 -21.84
N PRO A 812 10.40 7.88 -22.73
CA PRO A 812 9.70 9.13 -22.41
C PRO A 812 8.69 8.97 -21.28
N HIS A 813 8.19 7.78 -20.99
CA HIS A 813 7.17 7.58 -19.96
C HIS A 813 7.74 7.65 -18.54
N TYR A 814 9.06 7.53 -18.39
CA TYR A 814 9.76 7.81 -17.13
C TYR A 814 9.93 9.31 -16.89
N LEU A 815 9.76 10.14 -17.94
CA LEU A 815 9.82 11.59 -17.83
C LEU A 815 8.76 12.07 -16.83
N CYS A 816 9.21 12.80 -15.81
CA CYS A 816 8.35 13.33 -14.74
C CYS A 816 7.67 12.27 -13.86
N ALA A 817 8.04 10.99 -13.91
CA ALA A 817 7.41 9.95 -13.09
C ALA A 817 7.48 10.30 -11.58
N GLY A 818 8.63 10.80 -11.12
CA GLY A 818 8.81 11.27 -9.74
C GLY A 818 7.89 12.46 -9.41
N LYS A 819 7.77 13.43 -10.33
CA LYS A 819 6.87 14.59 -10.17
C LYS A 819 5.39 14.20 -10.15
N ILE A 820 4.97 13.28 -11.02
CA ILE A 820 3.60 12.77 -11.07
C ILE A 820 3.28 12.05 -9.75
N LEU A 821 4.15 11.16 -9.28
CA LEU A 821 3.97 10.47 -8.00
C LEU A 821 3.86 11.47 -6.84
N ARG A 822 4.77 12.46 -6.74
CA ARG A 822 4.70 13.51 -5.71
C ARG A 822 3.41 14.33 -5.77
N ARG A 823 2.87 14.56 -6.96
CA ARG A 823 1.66 15.38 -7.17
C ARG A 823 0.38 14.63 -6.83
N TYR A 824 0.29 13.35 -7.22
CA TYR A 824 -0.97 12.59 -7.16
C TYR A 824 -0.96 11.47 -6.11
N ALA A 825 0.16 10.78 -5.88
CA ALA A 825 0.26 9.73 -4.88
C ALA A 825 0.60 10.35 -3.51
N ARG A 826 -0.43 10.65 -2.71
CA ARG A 826 -0.28 11.40 -1.45
C ARG A 826 -0.17 10.47 -0.23
N PRO A 827 0.87 10.60 0.61
CA PRO A 827 0.83 10.04 1.95
C PRO A 827 -0.20 10.79 2.81
N ARG A 828 -0.46 10.27 4.02
CA ARG A 828 -1.26 10.97 5.02
C ARG A 828 -0.71 12.37 5.31
N GLU A 829 0.61 12.43 5.52
CA GLU A 829 1.37 13.63 5.85
C GLU A 829 2.66 13.76 5.02
N GLY A 830 3.00 15.00 4.66
CA GLY A 830 4.20 15.32 3.88
C GLY A 830 4.12 14.94 2.39
N THR A 831 5.27 14.69 1.81
CA THR A 831 5.40 14.20 0.43
C THR A 831 5.78 12.72 0.41
N ILE A 832 5.35 12.00 -0.64
CA ILE A 832 5.77 10.62 -0.86
C ILE A 832 7.30 10.53 -0.94
N THR A 833 7.87 9.50 -0.33
CA THR A 833 9.30 9.20 -0.43
C THR A 833 9.55 8.40 -1.70
N LEU A 834 10.60 8.75 -2.44
CA LEU A 834 10.89 8.14 -3.74
C LEU A 834 12.16 7.28 -3.68
N GLY A 835 12.08 6.07 -4.19
CA GLY A 835 13.23 5.20 -4.47
C GLY A 835 13.43 5.08 -5.98
N ALA A 836 14.67 4.87 -6.42
CA ALA A 836 14.99 4.52 -7.79
C ALA A 836 16.00 3.37 -7.80
N THR A 837 15.82 2.38 -8.66
CA THR A 837 16.80 1.31 -8.90
C THR A 837 17.33 1.40 -10.32
N LEU A 838 18.64 1.23 -10.46
CA LEU A 838 19.35 1.31 -11.74
C LEU A 838 20.28 0.11 -11.90
N SER A 839 20.46 -0.35 -13.13
CA SER A 839 21.42 -1.43 -13.45
C SER A 839 22.74 -0.88 -13.98
N GLN A 840 22.67 0.25 -14.68
CA GLN A 840 23.79 0.94 -15.31
C GLN A 840 23.53 2.43 -15.27
N ALA A 841 24.58 3.25 -15.09
CA ALA A 841 24.42 4.70 -15.12
C ALA A 841 25.72 5.40 -15.46
N SER A 842 25.66 6.40 -16.34
CA SER A 842 26.72 7.42 -16.44
C SER A 842 26.49 8.52 -15.40
N PHE A 843 27.45 9.45 -15.29
CA PHE A 843 27.31 10.65 -14.47
C PHE A 843 26.02 11.43 -14.73
N ASP A 844 25.64 11.57 -16.00
CA ASP A 844 24.46 12.33 -16.43
C ASP A 844 23.16 11.60 -16.12
N VAL A 845 23.16 10.26 -16.27
CA VAL A 845 22.00 9.44 -15.90
C VAL A 845 21.73 9.52 -14.40
N LEU A 846 22.76 9.37 -13.55
CA LEU A 846 22.60 9.50 -12.10
C LEU A 846 22.07 10.89 -11.72
N PHE A 847 22.58 11.94 -12.37
CA PHE A 847 22.12 13.30 -12.11
C PHE A 847 20.62 13.48 -12.40
N ASP A 848 20.18 13.04 -13.58
CA ASP A 848 18.78 13.17 -13.98
C ASP A 848 17.86 12.39 -13.04
N VAL A 849 18.26 11.19 -12.64
CA VAL A 849 17.49 10.39 -11.67
C VAL A 849 17.44 11.08 -10.30
N GLU A 850 18.56 11.61 -9.80
CA GLU A 850 18.55 12.37 -8.54
C GLU A 850 17.63 13.59 -8.58
N GLN A 851 17.57 14.31 -9.72
CA GLN A 851 16.65 15.43 -9.88
C GLN A 851 15.18 14.98 -9.84
N GLU A 852 14.84 13.86 -10.47
CA GLU A 852 13.49 13.30 -10.39
C GLU A 852 13.12 12.83 -8.97
N LEU A 853 14.12 12.43 -8.17
CA LEU A 853 13.94 12.10 -6.76
C LEU A 853 13.82 13.32 -5.84
N LEU A 854 14.16 14.54 -6.28
CA LEU A 854 14.12 15.76 -5.48
C LEU A 854 12.75 16.47 -5.53
N PRO A 855 12.33 17.14 -4.44
CA PRO A 855 11.28 18.15 -4.50
C PRO A 855 11.63 19.28 -5.48
N VAL A 856 10.63 19.83 -6.17
CA VAL A 856 10.76 20.80 -7.29
C VAL A 856 11.58 22.06 -6.95
N ASP A 857 11.77 22.38 -5.66
CA ASP A 857 12.43 23.60 -5.19
C ASP A 857 13.63 23.37 -4.23
N SER A 858 14.11 22.13 -4.07
CA SER A 858 15.25 21.84 -3.17
C SER A 858 16.43 21.23 -3.91
N TYR A 859 17.54 21.96 -4.00
CA TYR A 859 18.86 21.41 -4.32
C TYR A 859 19.70 21.41 -3.04
N THR A 860 19.40 20.49 -2.13
CA THR A 860 20.33 20.15 -1.04
C THR A 860 21.18 18.97 -1.51
N PRO A 861 22.49 19.17 -1.71
CA PRO A 861 23.41 18.07 -2.01
C PRO A 861 23.34 17.06 -0.86
N ASP A 862 22.99 15.82 -1.20
CA ASP A 862 22.90 14.70 -0.26
C ASP A 862 23.84 13.62 -0.78
N ARG A 863 24.99 13.45 -0.12
CA ARG A 863 26.05 12.54 -0.57
C ARG A 863 25.65 11.07 -0.44
N ASP A 864 24.63 10.77 0.37
CA ASP A 864 24.20 9.40 0.67
C ASP A 864 22.97 8.97 -0.15
N ARG A 865 22.45 9.86 -1.01
CA ARG A 865 21.30 9.55 -1.88
C ARG A 865 21.59 8.44 -2.86
N ILE A 866 22.83 8.34 -3.35
CA ILE A 866 23.22 7.27 -4.25
C ILE A 866 23.87 6.14 -3.45
N VAL A 867 23.32 4.93 -3.60
CA VAL A 867 23.83 3.70 -2.98
C VAL A 867 24.32 2.77 -4.08
N THR A 868 25.52 2.23 -3.93
CA THR A 868 26.10 1.23 -4.83
C THR A 868 26.29 -0.11 -4.14
N ALA A 869 25.81 -1.18 -4.78
CA ALA A 869 26.02 -2.55 -4.32
C ALA A 869 27.22 -3.25 -5.00
N SER A 870 27.65 -2.76 -6.17
CA SER A 870 28.80 -3.29 -6.91
C SER A 870 29.37 -2.25 -7.88
N ALA A 871 30.67 -2.37 -8.13
CA ALA A 871 31.54 -1.61 -9.02
C ALA A 871 31.18 -1.64 -10.52
N THR A 872 30.13 -2.33 -10.95
CA THR A 872 29.82 -2.53 -12.36
C THR A 872 29.06 -1.35 -12.96
N VAL A 873 29.79 -0.24 -13.13
CA VAL A 873 29.39 0.81 -14.07
C VAL A 873 30.08 0.53 -15.40
N ALA A 874 29.41 -0.23 -16.26
CA ALA A 874 29.81 -0.25 -17.66
C ALA A 874 29.47 1.13 -18.28
N PRO A 875 30.40 1.79 -19.00
CA PRO A 875 30.06 2.95 -19.81
C PRO A 875 29.07 2.49 -20.87
N MET A 876 27.94 3.18 -20.95
CA MET A 876 26.91 2.86 -21.94
C MET A 876 27.43 3.22 -23.33
N SER A 877 27.30 2.29 -24.28
CA SER A 877 27.54 2.59 -25.70
C SER A 877 26.47 3.58 -26.17
N LEU A 878 26.90 4.78 -26.56
CA LEU A 878 26.02 5.84 -27.05
C LEU A 878 26.00 5.83 -28.59
N GLU A 879 24.81 5.80 -29.18
CA GLU A 879 24.64 5.94 -30.62
C GLU A 879 24.90 7.38 -31.07
N SER A 880 25.53 7.55 -32.24
CA SER A 880 25.74 8.86 -32.85
C SER A 880 24.40 9.53 -33.21
N ARG A 881 24.32 10.85 -33.00
CA ARG A 881 23.09 11.64 -33.20
C ARG A 881 23.28 12.70 -34.28
N SER A 882 22.23 13.00 -35.04
CA SER A 882 22.24 14.01 -36.11
C SER A 882 21.51 15.28 -35.66
N GLU A 883 22.28 16.35 -35.44
CA GLU A 883 21.73 17.67 -35.09
C GLU A 883 20.78 18.21 -36.17
N ALA A 884 21.08 17.95 -37.45
CA ALA A 884 20.28 18.43 -38.57
C ALA A 884 18.90 17.75 -38.68
N GLU A 885 18.79 16.49 -38.28
CA GLU A 885 17.51 15.77 -38.26
C GLU A 885 16.64 16.20 -37.08
N GLU A 886 17.21 16.25 -35.88
CA GLU A 886 16.49 16.71 -34.68
C GLU A 886 16.04 18.18 -34.83
N GLY A 887 16.80 19.02 -35.52
CA GLY A 887 16.38 20.39 -35.86
C GLY A 887 15.08 20.47 -36.67
N LYS A 888 14.93 19.60 -37.68
CA LYS A 888 13.69 19.53 -38.49
C LYS A 888 12.51 19.04 -37.67
N ASP A 889 12.74 18.07 -36.79
CA ASP A 889 11.69 17.51 -35.93
C ASP A 889 11.20 18.55 -34.89
N ILE A 890 12.08 19.41 -34.36
CA ILE A 890 11.69 20.54 -33.48
C ILE A 890 10.71 21.48 -34.20
N GLU A 891 11.00 21.83 -35.46
CA GLU A 891 10.14 22.72 -36.26
C GLU A 891 8.75 22.11 -36.47
N GLN A 892 8.71 20.81 -36.76
CA GLN A 892 7.46 20.08 -36.97
C GLN A 892 6.63 20.01 -35.67
N ILE A 893 7.26 19.68 -34.53
CA ILE A 893 6.57 19.60 -33.23
C ILE A 893 5.97 20.94 -32.83
N LEU A 894 6.72 22.04 -32.93
CA LEU A 894 6.23 23.38 -32.59
C LEU A 894 5.04 23.78 -33.49
N ARG A 895 5.11 23.45 -34.79
CA ARG A 895 4.04 23.74 -35.74
C ARG A 895 2.75 22.98 -35.41
N GLU A 896 2.84 21.70 -35.03
CA GLU A 896 1.68 20.86 -34.69
C GLU A 896 1.05 21.25 -33.35
N MET A 897 1.85 21.53 -32.32
CA MET A 897 1.35 21.95 -31.01
C MET A 897 0.55 23.26 -31.07
N GLY A 898 0.85 24.13 -32.04
CA GLY A 898 0.11 25.37 -32.28
C GLY A 898 -1.23 25.19 -33.02
N MET A 899 -1.67 23.96 -33.33
CA MET A 899 -2.82 23.69 -34.21
C MET A 899 -3.99 22.93 -33.55
N GLU A 900 -3.81 22.24 -32.42
CA GLU A 900 -4.84 21.37 -31.84
C GLU A 900 -5.04 21.63 -30.33
N TYR A 901 -6.28 21.96 -29.92
CA TYR A 901 -6.66 22.19 -28.50
C TYR A 901 -7.61 21.11 -28.01
N ILE A 902 -7.25 20.39 -26.96
CA ILE A 902 -8.08 19.31 -26.41
C ILE A 902 -8.26 19.51 -24.92
N ALA A 903 -9.15 20.43 -24.55
CA ALA A 903 -9.69 20.61 -23.20
C ALA A 903 -8.72 21.10 -22.08
N PRO A 904 -9.24 21.85 -21.10
CA PRO A 904 -8.50 22.26 -19.91
C PRO A 904 -8.29 21.10 -18.92
N VAL A 905 -7.18 21.12 -18.17
CA VAL A 905 -6.90 20.13 -17.11
C VAL A 905 -7.54 20.59 -15.79
N LEU A 906 -8.45 19.79 -15.22
CA LEU A 906 -9.09 20.10 -13.92
C LEU A 906 -8.12 19.94 -12.74
N GLY A 907 -8.12 20.92 -11.84
CA GLY A 907 -7.37 20.89 -10.57
C GLY A 907 -6.06 21.69 -10.54
N SER A 908 -5.77 22.56 -11.51
CA SER A 908 -4.69 23.54 -11.38
C SER A 908 -5.13 24.69 -10.46
N SER A 909 -4.98 24.52 -9.15
CA SER A 909 -5.11 25.62 -8.18
C SER A 909 -3.91 26.59 -8.22
N SER A 910 -2.89 26.31 -9.04
CA SER A 910 -1.76 27.20 -9.30
C SER A 910 -2.09 28.19 -10.42
N ALA A 911 -1.56 29.41 -10.32
CA ALA A 911 -1.74 30.57 -11.21
C ALA A 911 -1.28 30.40 -12.69
N GLU A 912 -1.08 29.17 -13.18
CA GLU A 912 -0.61 28.85 -14.53
C GLU A 912 -1.54 27.80 -15.16
N GLU A 913 -2.26 28.17 -16.22
CA GLU A 913 -3.18 27.29 -16.95
C GLU A 913 -2.40 26.22 -17.74
N ALA A 914 -2.80 24.95 -17.61
CA ALA A 914 -2.25 23.82 -18.36
C ALA A 914 -3.31 23.24 -19.31
N ARG A 915 -2.89 22.81 -20.51
CA ARG A 915 -3.76 22.28 -21.56
C ARG A 915 -3.27 20.95 -22.10
N LEU A 916 -4.18 20.08 -22.55
CA LEU A 916 -3.81 18.84 -23.22
C LEU A 916 -3.70 19.08 -24.75
N VAL A 917 -2.61 18.61 -25.35
CA VAL A 917 -2.32 18.76 -26.79
C VAL A 917 -2.02 17.39 -27.39
N GLY A 918 -2.61 17.10 -28.55
CA GLY A 918 -2.30 15.91 -29.34
C GLY A 918 -1.16 16.20 -30.32
N LEU A 919 -0.13 15.35 -30.35
CA LEU A 919 1.00 15.43 -31.31
C LEU A 919 1.06 14.14 -32.11
N SER A 920 0.92 14.21 -33.44
CA SER A 920 0.83 12.99 -34.26
C SER A 920 2.12 12.18 -34.23
N TYR A 921 2.03 10.86 -34.32
CA TYR A 921 3.23 10.04 -34.49
C TYR A 921 3.87 10.32 -35.85
N PRO A 922 5.22 10.40 -35.92
CA PRO A 922 5.88 10.58 -37.20
C PRO A 922 5.69 9.35 -38.09
N THR A 923 5.37 9.57 -39.36
CA THR A 923 5.11 8.51 -40.34
C THR A 923 6.03 8.60 -41.54
N SER A 924 6.46 7.45 -42.05
CA SER A 924 7.17 7.32 -43.33
C SER A 924 6.24 6.71 -44.40
N ALA A 925 6.51 7.03 -45.67
CA ALA A 925 5.74 6.48 -46.78
C ALA A 925 6.18 5.02 -47.04
N GLY A 926 5.29 4.05 -46.84
CA GLY A 926 5.55 2.65 -47.14
C GLY A 926 5.43 2.33 -48.64
N GLU A 927 6.11 1.28 -49.11
CA GLU A 927 5.94 0.72 -50.45
C GLU A 927 4.51 0.18 -50.61
N GLY A 928 3.62 1.02 -51.16
CA GLY A 928 2.19 0.72 -51.31
C GLY A 928 1.24 1.87 -50.96
N GLY A 929 1.74 2.98 -50.41
CA GLY A 929 0.92 4.17 -50.09
C GLY A 929 0.28 4.16 -48.70
N GLU A 930 0.45 3.09 -47.91
CA GLU A 930 0.14 3.09 -46.48
C GLU A 930 1.27 3.79 -45.70
N SER A 931 0.90 4.80 -44.89
CA SER A 931 1.83 5.48 -43.98
C SER A 931 2.14 4.58 -42.80
N THR A 932 3.40 4.18 -42.64
CA THR A 932 3.86 3.37 -41.51
C THR A 932 4.57 4.24 -40.48
N ARG A 933 4.64 3.79 -39.23
CA ARG A 933 5.21 4.55 -38.11
C ARG A 933 6.74 4.59 -38.25
N ASP A 934 7.31 5.79 -38.33
CA ASP A 934 8.76 5.98 -38.40
C ASP A 934 9.35 5.90 -37.00
N LYS A 935 9.85 4.71 -36.63
CA LYS A 935 10.43 4.45 -35.31
C LYS A 935 11.66 5.30 -35.01
N ALA A 936 12.45 5.67 -36.03
CA ALA A 936 13.64 6.48 -35.83
C ALA A 936 13.28 7.94 -35.54
N ALA A 937 12.34 8.50 -36.30
CA ALA A 937 11.79 9.83 -36.03
C ALA A 937 11.04 9.88 -34.69
N GLU A 938 10.31 8.82 -34.33
CA GLU A 938 9.62 8.73 -33.04
C GLU A 938 10.60 8.80 -31.86
N ALA A 939 11.74 8.11 -31.95
CA ALA A 939 12.79 8.19 -30.94
C ALA A 939 13.39 9.61 -30.80
N ARG A 940 13.52 10.34 -31.92
CA ARG A 940 13.96 11.75 -31.90
C ARG A 940 12.91 12.68 -31.29
N TYR A 941 11.62 12.51 -31.65
CA TYR A 941 10.50 13.25 -31.04
C TYR A 941 10.52 13.11 -29.52
N ILE A 942 10.67 11.88 -29.04
CA ILE A 942 10.75 11.52 -27.61
C ILE A 942 11.88 12.29 -26.89
N ARG A 943 13.07 12.40 -27.47
CA ARG A 943 14.20 13.17 -26.91
C ARG A 943 13.91 14.68 -26.90
N ILE A 944 13.26 15.20 -27.95
CA ILE A 944 12.84 16.60 -28.00
C ILE A 944 11.81 16.90 -26.91
N LEU A 945 10.83 16.01 -26.71
CA LEU A 945 9.84 16.13 -25.63
C LEU A 945 10.50 16.11 -24.25
N TYR A 946 11.52 15.29 -24.02
CA TYR A 946 12.33 15.34 -22.78
C TYR A 946 12.92 16.73 -22.53
N ARG A 947 13.55 17.33 -23.56
CA ARG A 947 14.15 18.67 -23.46
C ARG A 947 13.08 19.74 -23.24
N MET A 948 11.91 19.59 -23.85
CA MET A 948 10.76 20.44 -23.57
C MET A 948 10.31 20.34 -22.10
N GLY A 949 10.33 19.13 -21.52
CA GLY A 949 10.10 18.91 -20.10
C GLY A 949 11.14 19.60 -19.21
N CYS A 950 12.43 19.54 -19.58
CA CYS A 950 13.50 20.27 -18.90
C CYS A 950 13.30 21.80 -18.92
N LEU A 951 12.74 22.32 -20.01
CA LEU A 951 12.36 23.72 -20.15
C LEU A 951 11.05 24.10 -19.43
N GLY A 952 10.37 23.14 -18.81
CA GLY A 952 9.10 23.34 -18.11
C GLY A 952 7.89 23.50 -19.03
N LEU A 953 8.03 23.20 -20.33
CA LEU A 953 6.98 23.38 -21.32
C LEU A 953 5.91 22.27 -21.25
N ILE A 954 6.30 21.07 -20.80
CA ILE A 954 5.40 19.94 -20.63
C ILE A 954 5.53 19.31 -19.24
N ASP A 955 4.41 18.86 -18.69
CA ASP A 955 4.30 18.20 -17.38
C ASP A 955 4.20 16.68 -17.47
N GLY A 956 3.92 16.14 -18.67
CA GLY A 956 3.78 14.71 -18.88
C GLY A 956 3.47 14.37 -20.34
N VAL A 957 3.77 13.12 -20.70
CA VAL A 957 3.53 12.53 -22.01
C VAL A 957 2.79 11.22 -21.81
N ALA A 958 1.69 11.03 -22.54
CA ALA A 958 1.00 9.74 -22.67
C ALA A 958 0.88 9.37 -24.15
N ARG A 959 0.54 8.12 -24.43
CA ARG A 959 0.29 7.63 -25.79
C ARG A 959 -1.19 7.35 -25.99
N ASP A 960 -1.71 7.77 -27.14
CA ASP A 960 -3.02 7.39 -27.66
C ASP A 960 -2.81 6.54 -28.91
N GLU A 961 -2.72 5.24 -28.70
CA GLU A 961 -2.49 4.26 -29.78
C GLU A 961 -3.71 4.14 -30.71
N VAL A 962 -4.91 4.51 -30.26
CA VAL A 962 -6.12 4.51 -31.11
C VAL A 962 -6.06 5.63 -32.13
N GLN A 963 -5.67 6.83 -31.69
CA GLN A 963 -5.56 8.01 -32.56
C GLN A 963 -4.14 8.22 -33.12
N LYS A 964 -3.20 7.31 -32.84
CA LYS A 964 -1.81 7.33 -33.29
C LYS A 964 -1.09 8.65 -32.99
N ARG A 965 -1.18 9.11 -31.73
CA ARG A 965 -0.59 10.38 -31.29
C ARG A 965 -0.10 10.34 -29.85
N PHE A 966 0.83 11.24 -29.52
CA PHE A 966 1.19 11.57 -28.13
C PHE A 966 0.16 12.55 -27.55
N LEU A 967 -0.19 12.36 -26.28
CA LEU A 967 -0.96 13.31 -25.49
C LEU A 967 -0.01 14.03 -24.53
N LEU A 968 0.13 15.34 -24.71
CA LEU A 968 1.05 16.19 -23.96
C LEU A 968 0.28 17.08 -23.01
N VAL A 969 0.72 17.16 -21.75
CA VAL A 969 0.24 18.19 -20.81
C VAL A 969 1.15 19.41 -20.97
N VAL A 970 0.70 20.43 -21.70
CA VAL A 970 1.49 21.63 -22.03
C VAL A 970 1.17 22.76 -21.07
N ARG A 971 2.20 23.45 -20.58
CA ARG A 971 2.08 24.64 -19.72
C ARG A 971 2.24 25.93 -20.50
N ASP A 972 1.51 26.96 -20.07
CA ASP A 972 1.77 28.31 -20.52
C ASP A 972 2.89 28.98 -19.74
N CYS A 973 4.10 28.96 -20.31
CA CYS A 973 5.30 29.60 -19.76
C CYS A 973 5.64 30.90 -20.50
N THR A 974 6.08 31.91 -19.74
CA THR A 974 6.66 33.16 -20.25
C THR A 974 8.07 32.93 -20.82
N ALA A 975 8.52 33.82 -21.72
CA ALA A 975 9.87 33.77 -22.29
C ALA A 975 10.96 33.76 -21.20
N GLU A 976 10.81 34.57 -20.15
CA GLU A 976 11.74 34.63 -19.02
C GLU A 976 11.79 33.33 -18.23
N GLN A 977 10.65 32.66 -18.03
CA GLN A 977 10.63 31.34 -17.38
C GLN A 977 11.40 30.31 -18.21
N VAL A 978 11.24 30.30 -19.54
CA VAL A 978 11.95 29.37 -20.43
C VAL A 978 13.46 29.62 -20.39
N TYR A 979 13.90 30.88 -20.49
CA TYR A 979 15.33 31.21 -20.39
C TYR A 979 15.92 30.85 -19.04
N LYS A 980 15.19 31.10 -17.95
CA LYS A 980 15.60 30.67 -16.61
C LYS A 980 15.77 29.15 -16.54
N ARG A 981 14.80 28.37 -17.04
CA ARG A 981 14.89 26.89 -17.06
C ARG A 981 16.02 26.38 -17.96
N TYR A 982 16.29 27.05 -19.07
CA TYR A 982 17.44 26.78 -19.94
C TYR A 982 18.77 27.03 -19.22
N CYS A 983 18.88 28.15 -18.52
CA CYS A 983 20.02 28.45 -17.64
C CYS A 983 20.16 27.40 -16.52
N ASP A 984 19.06 27.03 -15.87
CA ASP A 984 19.03 25.97 -14.86
C ASP A 984 19.47 24.60 -15.41
N TYR A 985 19.14 24.27 -16.66
CA TYR A 985 19.67 23.08 -17.32
C TYR A 985 21.19 23.16 -17.47
N PHE A 986 21.75 24.29 -17.88
CA PHE A 986 23.19 24.45 -17.98
C PHE A 986 23.90 24.54 -16.63
N ASN A 987 23.21 24.97 -15.58
CA ASN A 987 23.73 24.92 -14.21
C ASN A 987 24.07 23.50 -13.74
N ARG A 988 23.55 22.47 -14.42
CA ARG A 988 23.90 21.05 -14.19
C ARG A 988 25.35 20.73 -14.60
N TYR A 989 25.79 21.34 -15.70
CA TYR A 989 27.06 21.04 -16.37
C TYR A 989 28.10 22.14 -16.18
N TYR A 990 27.62 23.36 -15.95
CA TYR A 990 28.42 24.58 -15.94
C TYR A 990 28.16 25.40 -14.67
N THR A 991 29.13 26.24 -14.33
CA THR A 991 28.95 27.25 -13.28
C THR A 991 27.82 28.22 -13.64
N ARG A 992 27.17 28.80 -12.62
CA ARG A 992 26.12 29.82 -12.80
C ARG A 992 26.45 30.90 -13.82
N LYS A 993 27.65 31.48 -13.73
CA LYS A 993 28.11 32.53 -14.66
C LYS A 993 28.28 32.05 -16.10
N ARG A 994 28.56 30.75 -16.31
CA ARG A 994 28.64 30.15 -17.65
C ARG A 994 27.26 29.77 -18.18
N ALA A 995 26.38 29.24 -17.34
CA ALA A 995 24.99 29.02 -17.71
C ALA A 995 24.29 30.33 -18.12
N GLU A 996 24.54 31.42 -17.39
CA GLU A 996 24.07 32.78 -17.75
C GLU A 996 24.63 33.25 -19.11
N ARG A 997 25.84 32.80 -19.50
CA ARG A 997 26.39 33.09 -20.85
C ARG A 997 25.70 32.28 -21.94
N GLU A 998 25.39 31.00 -21.70
CA GLU A 998 24.59 30.20 -22.64
C GLU A 998 23.20 30.82 -22.82
N GLU A 999 22.57 31.25 -21.72
CA GLU A 999 21.31 31.99 -21.76
C GLU A 999 21.44 33.29 -22.58
N THR A 1000 22.50 34.07 -22.35
CA THR A 1000 22.76 35.32 -23.10
C THR A 1000 22.96 35.05 -24.59
N ALA A 1001 23.66 33.97 -24.95
CA ALA A 1001 23.84 33.56 -26.33
C ALA A 1001 22.51 33.14 -26.99
N ALA A 1002 21.67 32.38 -26.28
CA ALA A 1002 20.33 32.00 -26.74
C ALA A 1002 19.38 33.19 -26.86
N ARG A 1003 19.54 34.24 -26.02
CA ARG A 1003 18.82 35.52 -26.15
C ARG A 1003 19.23 36.28 -27.40
N ALA A 1004 20.53 36.35 -27.68
CA ALA A 1004 21.10 37.09 -28.82
C ALA A 1004 20.96 36.36 -30.17
N GLY A 1005 20.78 35.04 -30.18
CA GLY A 1005 20.61 34.25 -31.40
C GLY A 1005 19.33 34.58 -32.17
N MET A 1006 19.39 34.53 -33.51
CA MET A 1006 18.22 34.61 -34.39
C MET A 1006 17.77 33.20 -34.81
N PRO A 1007 16.45 32.90 -34.82
CA PRO A 1007 15.95 31.64 -35.35
C PRO A 1007 16.29 31.51 -36.84
N ALA A 1008 16.65 30.30 -37.28
CA ALA A 1008 16.91 30.03 -38.70
C ALA A 1008 15.63 29.96 -39.55
N VAL A 1009 14.46 29.93 -38.92
CA VAL A 1009 13.14 29.73 -39.54
C VAL A 1009 12.13 30.78 -39.06
N MET A 1010 11.15 31.10 -39.91
CA MET A 1010 10.07 32.03 -39.59
C MET A 1010 9.03 31.36 -38.67
N LEU A 1011 8.89 31.87 -37.44
CA LEU A 1011 7.98 31.34 -36.41
C LEU A 1011 6.80 32.29 -36.18
N ARG A 1012 5.70 31.82 -35.57
CA ARG A 1012 4.44 32.57 -35.50
C ARG A 1012 4.50 33.76 -34.55
N ASP A 1013 5.21 33.60 -33.44
CA ASP A 1013 5.37 34.63 -32.42
C ASP A 1013 6.75 34.55 -31.73
N GLU A 1014 7.03 35.55 -30.88
CA GLU A 1014 8.28 35.66 -30.14
C GLU A 1014 8.48 34.49 -29.17
N ARG A 1015 7.39 33.90 -28.66
CA ARG A 1015 7.41 32.81 -27.68
C ARG A 1015 7.87 31.50 -28.33
N GLU A 1016 7.32 31.13 -29.49
CA GLU A 1016 7.83 30.02 -30.30
C GLU A 1016 9.31 30.24 -30.66
N GLY A 1017 9.69 31.48 -30.96
CA GLY A 1017 11.08 31.87 -31.19
C GLY A 1017 12.02 31.57 -30.02
N VAL A 1018 11.61 31.87 -28.79
CA VAL A 1018 12.38 31.59 -27.58
C VAL A 1018 12.50 30.07 -27.36
N ILE A 1019 11.41 29.34 -27.49
CA ILE A 1019 11.38 27.87 -27.33
C ILE A 1019 12.31 27.20 -28.34
N TYR A 1020 12.22 27.58 -29.61
CA TYR A 1020 13.06 27.05 -30.68
C TYR A 1020 14.56 27.26 -30.41
N LYS A 1021 14.96 28.48 -30.01
CA LYS A 1021 16.36 28.81 -29.71
C LYS A 1021 16.91 27.99 -28.54
N CYS A 1022 16.10 27.82 -27.48
CA CYS A 1022 16.50 27.01 -26.34
C CYS A 1022 16.60 25.53 -26.70
N LEU A 1023 15.62 24.96 -27.42
CA LEU A 1023 15.64 23.55 -27.81
C LEU A 1023 16.81 23.24 -28.76
N THR A 1024 17.05 24.06 -29.77
CA THR A 1024 18.18 23.87 -30.69
C THR A 1024 19.53 24.01 -29.99
N GLY A 1025 19.68 24.97 -29.06
CA GLY A 1025 20.87 25.08 -28.22
C GLY A 1025 21.10 23.86 -27.33
N LEU A 1026 20.05 23.28 -26.74
CA LEU A 1026 20.15 22.02 -25.99
C LEU A 1026 20.53 20.85 -26.90
N THR A 1027 19.93 20.75 -28.09
CA THR A 1027 20.24 19.71 -29.08
C THR A 1027 21.69 19.76 -29.51
N HIS A 1028 22.21 20.95 -29.82
CA HIS A 1028 23.61 21.14 -30.17
C HIS A 1028 24.53 20.62 -29.05
N TYR A 1029 24.26 21.04 -27.81
CA TYR A 1029 25.02 20.60 -26.64
C TYR A 1029 25.01 19.07 -26.45
N VAL A 1030 23.85 18.43 -26.51
CA VAL A 1030 23.73 16.97 -26.30
C VAL A 1030 24.43 16.20 -27.42
N CYS A 1031 24.21 16.58 -28.69
CA CYS A 1031 24.83 15.91 -29.84
C CYS A 1031 26.36 16.02 -29.83
N ASP A 1032 26.91 17.20 -29.52
CA ASP A 1032 28.35 17.44 -29.43
C ASP A 1032 29.00 16.63 -28.29
N ASN A 1033 28.36 16.52 -27.11
CA ASN A 1033 28.90 15.69 -26.03
C ASN A 1033 28.83 14.20 -26.33
N ILE A 1034 27.75 13.72 -26.93
CA ILE A 1034 27.64 12.30 -27.32
C ILE A 1034 28.68 11.93 -28.38
N ALA A 1035 28.91 12.81 -29.36
CA ALA A 1035 29.97 12.62 -30.36
C ALA A 1035 31.37 12.55 -29.74
N ARG A 1036 31.60 13.22 -28.60
CA ARG A 1036 32.87 13.16 -27.85
C ARG A 1036 33.01 11.91 -26.96
N LEU A 1037 31.89 11.34 -26.52
CA LEU A 1037 31.82 10.20 -25.60
C LEU A 1037 31.72 8.83 -26.30
N ALA A 1038 31.39 8.78 -27.59
CA ALA A 1038 31.30 7.52 -28.33
C ALA A 1038 32.68 6.83 -28.41
N PRO A 1039 32.84 5.60 -27.87
CA PRO A 1039 34.12 4.89 -27.91
C PRO A 1039 34.47 4.36 -29.31
N ASP A 1040 35.75 4.40 -29.67
CA ASP A 1040 36.32 3.55 -30.72
C ASP A 1040 36.25 2.09 -30.22
N THR A 1041 35.69 1.21 -31.04
CA THR A 1041 35.46 -0.21 -30.73
C THR A 1041 36.76 -0.96 -30.38
N ALA A 1042 36.98 -1.28 -29.10
CA ALA A 1042 37.95 -2.30 -28.67
C ALA A 1042 37.54 -3.02 -27.38
N SER A 1043 37.85 -4.31 -27.34
CA SER A 1043 37.45 -5.34 -26.37
C SER A 1043 38.29 -5.29 -25.08
N HIS A 1044 38.01 -4.36 -24.17
CA HIS A 1044 38.64 -4.32 -22.85
C HIS A 1044 37.63 -4.05 -21.73
N THR A 1045 37.87 -4.60 -20.54
CA THR A 1045 37.09 -4.35 -19.32
C THR A 1045 37.02 -2.84 -19.06
N PRO A 1046 35.84 -2.25 -18.81
CA PRO A 1046 35.73 -0.81 -18.64
C PRO A 1046 36.60 -0.24 -17.52
N LEU A 1047 37.17 0.95 -17.75
CA LEU A 1047 38.08 1.60 -16.81
C LEU A 1047 37.45 1.82 -15.42
N THR A 1048 36.18 2.20 -15.37
CA THR A 1048 35.41 2.40 -14.13
C THR A 1048 35.31 1.12 -13.30
N GLU A 1049 35.04 -0.02 -13.95
CA GLU A 1049 34.89 -1.32 -13.29
C GLU A 1049 36.22 -1.78 -12.71
N ARG A 1050 37.31 -1.67 -13.50
CA ARG A 1050 38.66 -2.00 -13.04
C ARG A 1050 39.09 -1.12 -11.87
N LEU A 1051 38.81 0.18 -11.94
CA LEU A 1051 39.14 1.14 -10.88
C LEU A 1051 38.37 0.80 -9.60
N ALA A 1052 37.08 0.53 -9.69
CA ALA A 1052 36.29 0.22 -8.52
C ALA A 1052 36.61 -1.16 -7.91
N GLN A 1053 36.99 -2.17 -8.71
CA GLN A 1053 37.52 -3.44 -8.21
C GLN A 1053 38.83 -3.24 -7.46
N ASP A 1054 39.78 -2.50 -8.03
CA ASP A 1054 41.07 -2.20 -7.39
C ASP A 1054 40.91 -1.42 -6.08
N LEU A 1055 39.90 -0.55 -5.98
CA LEU A 1055 39.59 0.21 -4.77
C LEU A 1055 38.86 -0.60 -3.70
N ALA A 1056 38.22 -1.71 -4.07
CA ALA A 1056 37.51 -2.61 -3.15
C ALA A 1056 38.40 -3.73 -2.60
N ASP A 1057 39.56 -3.99 -3.23
CA ASP A 1057 40.48 -5.05 -2.86
C ASP A 1057 41.43 -4.60 -1.72
N ASP A 1058 41.10 -4.99 -0.49
CA ASP A 1058 41.90 -4.70 0.71
C ASP A 1058 43.31 -5.32 0.69
N SER A 1059 43.60 -6.25 -0.22
CA SER A 1059 44.95 -6.81 -0.39
C SER A 1059 45.89 -5.89 -1.16
N GLN A 1060 45.34 -4.92 -1.90
CA GLN A 1060 46.15 -3.98 -2.67
C GLN A 1060 46.49 -2.74 -1.86
N ALA A 1061 47.74 -2.30 -1.98
CA ALA A 1061 48.17 -1.10 -1.31
C ALA A 1061 47.53 0.14 -1.98
N THR A 1062 46.91 1.01 -1.18
CA THR A 1062 46.16 2.20 -1.62
C THR A 1062 46.97 3.10 -2.56
N ASP A 1063 48.28 3.22 -2.30
CA ASP A 1063 49.26 3.94 -3.12
C ASP A 1063 49.50 3.29 -4.48
N GLU A 1064 49.63 1.96 -4.53
CA GLU A 1064 49.84 1.23 -5.79
C GLU A 1064 48.65 1.40 -6.75
N VAL A 1065 47.43 1.39 -6.21
CA VAL A 1065 46.21 1.65 -7.01
C VAL A 1065 46.24 3.08 -7.55
N LEU A 1066 46.50 4.09 -6.71
CA LEU A 1066 46.57 5.48 -7.15
C LEU A 1066 47.55 5.68 -8.31
N PHE A 1067 48.79 5.21 -8.15
CA PHE A 1067 49.81 5.40 -9.18
C PHE A 1067 49.53 4.61 -10.45
N ARG A 1068 48.93 3.41 -10.36
CA ARG A 1068 48.52 2.64 -11.55
C ARG A 1068 47.62 3.43 -12.48
N TYR A 1069 46.60 4.11 -11.94
CA TYR A 1069 45.67 4.91 -12.75
C TYR A 1069 46.23 6.26 -13.19
N LEU A 1070 47.15 6.85 -12.42
CA LEU A 1070 47.89 8.04 -12.85
C LEU A 1070 48.76 7.75 -14.09
N HIS A 1071 49.45 6.60 -14.10
CA HIS A 1071 50.32 6.22 -15.22
C HIS A 1071 49.54 5.78 -16.48
N LEU A 1072 48.25 5.46 -16.37
CA LEU A 1072 47.39 5.09 -17.50
C LEU A 1072 47.35 6.16 -18.60
N VAL A 1073 47.44 7.44 -18.22
CA VAL A 1073 47.38 8.56 -19.17
C VAL A 1073 48.58 8.56 -20.12
N ASN A 1074 49.72 8.02 -19.68
CA ASN A 1074 50.99 8.02 -20.39
C ASN A 1074 51.34 6.69 -21.07
N ASP A 1075 50.47 5.70 -20.96
CA ASP A 1075 50.68 4.40 -21.60
C ASP A 1075 50.64 4.56 -23.14
N SER A 1076 51.68 4.14 -23.85
CA SER A 1076 51.80 4.32 -25.30
C SER A 1076 50.97 3.31 -26.12
N SER A 1077 50.23 2.42 -25.46
CA SER A 1077 49.61 1.25 -26.09
C SER A 1077 48.26 1.49 -26.78
N GLU A 1078 47.37 2.39 -26.32
CA GLU A 1078 46.04 2.63 -26.93
C GLU A 1078 45.49 4.07 -26.76
N GLY A 1079 45.05 4.72 -27.85
CA GLY A 1079 44.30 6.00 -27.84
C GLY A 1079 45.14 7.27 -27.60
N SER A 1080 44.49 8.44 -27.67
CA SER A 1080 45.16 9.73 -27.38
C SER A 1080 45.22 9.99 -25.86
N PRO A 1081 46.28 10.64 -25.33
CA PRO A 1081 46.37 11.00 -23.92
C PRO A 1081 45.15 11.78 -23.42
N LYS A 1082 44.60 12.65 -24.27
CA LYS A 1082 43.39 13.44 -24.01
C LYS A 1082 42.13 12.57 -23.90
N GLY A 1083 41.98 11.55 -24.75
CA GLY A 1083 40.88 10.60 -24.64
C GLY A 1083 40.94 9.79 -23.34
N ARG A 1084 42.14 9.35 -22.94
CA ARG A 1084 42.35 8.57 -21.72
C ARG A 1084 42.07 9.37 -20.43
N ILE A 1085 42.51 10.62 -20.35
CA ILE A 1085 42.22 11.46 -19.18
C ILE A 1085 40.72 11.75 -19.06
N HIS A 1086 39.99 11.90 -20.18
CA HIS A 1086 38.55 12.06 -20.16
C HIS A 1086 37.83 10.80 -19.66
N ALA A 1087 38.23 9.61 -20.14
CA ALA A 1087 37.70 8.34 -19.66
C ALA A 1087 37.99 8.13 -18.15
N LEU A 1088 39.19 8.49 -17.69
CA LEU A 1088 39.55 8.44 -16.27
C LEU A 1088 38.73 9.43 -15.44
N HIS A 1089 38.57 10.66 -15.91
CA HIS A 1089 37.78 11.69 -15.23
C HIS A 1089 36.31 11.26 -15.12
N GLU A 1090 35.73 10.71 -16.18
CA GLU A 1090 34.37 10.17 -16.16
C GLU A 1090 34.23 9.01 -15.17
N SER A 1091 35.18 8.06 -15.18
CA SER A 1091 35.21 6.93 -14.23
C SER A 1091 35.24 7.44 -12.78
N VAL A 1092 36.09 8.43 -12.50
CA VAL A 1092 36.25 9.03 -11.17
C VAL A 1092 35.00 9.80 -10.75
N CYS A 1093 34.46 10.66 -11.60
CA CYS A 1093 33.25 11.42 -11.31
C CYS A 1093 32.05 10.50 -11.06
N THR A 1094 31.95 9.42 -11.83
CA THR A 1094 30.90 8.41 -11.70
C THR A 1094 30.99 7.71 -10.35
N LEU A 1095 32.16 7.18 -9.97
CA LEU A 1095 32.35 6.51 -8.68
C LEU A 1095 32.15 7.47 -7.50
N ARG A 1096 32.66 8.70 -7.58
CA ARG A 1096 32.47 9.73 -6.54
C ARG A 1096 31.00 10.07 -6.32
N ARG A 1097 30.22 10.19 -7.39
CA ARG A 1097 28.77 10.40 -7.29
C ARG A 1097 28.05 9.18 -6.79
N ALA A 1098 28.53 7.99 -7.12
CA ALA A 1098 27.99 6.74 -6.64
C ALA A 1098 28.32 6.47 -5.14
N GLY A 1099 28.77 7.49 -4.40
CA GLY A 1099 29.02 7.42 -2.96
C GLY A 1099 30.42 6.93 -2.58
N HIS A 1100 31.29 6.60 -3.55
CA HIS A 1100 32.65 6.21 -3.23
C HIS A 1100 33.48 7.44 -2.84
N THR A 1101 33.76 7.58 -1.54
CA THR A 1101 34.61 8.64 -0.99
C THR A 1101 36.06 8.22 -0.83
N HIS A 1102 36.48 7.15 -1.53
CA HIS A 1102 37.82 6.62 -1.37
C HIS A 1102 38.88 7.68 -1.68
N PRO A 1103 39.92 7.85 -0.84
CA PRO A 1103 40.89 8.93 -0.98
C PRO A 1103 41.62 8.94 -2.34
N VAL A 1104 41.88 7.76 -2.90
CA VAL A 1104 42.45 7.60 -4.25
C VAL A 1104 41.56 8.24 -5.33
N LEU A 1105 40.23 8.10 -5.25
CA LEU A 1105 39.32 8.73 -6.21
C LEU A 1105 39.38 10.25 -6.14
N LEU A 1106 39.50 10.80 -4.94
CA LEU A 1106 39.63 12.25 -4.74
C LEU A 1106 40.95 12.78 -5.33
N LEU A 1107 42.04 12.02 -5.20
CA LEU A 1107 43.33 12.36 -5.78
C LEU A 1107 43.37 12.16 -7.30
N LEU A 1108 42.72 11.14 -7.83
CA LEU A 1108 42.55 10.99 -9.28
C LEU A 1108 41.69 12.13 -9.85
N ASN A 1109 40.63 12.55 -9.15
CA ASN A 1109 39.80 13.71 -9.54
C ASN A 1109 40.64 14.98 -9.59
N THR A 1110 41.46 15.19 -8.56
CA THR A 1110 42.38 16.33 -8.49
C THR A 1110 43.30 16.35 -9.71
N PHE A 1111 43.92 15.21 -10.02
CA PHE A 1111 44.80 15.09 -11.18
C PHE A 1111 44.06 15.37 -12.50
N CYS A 1112 42.88 14.79 -12.71
CA CYS A 1112 42.06 15.04 -13.89
C CYS A 1112 41.68 16.51 -14.04
N LEU A 1113 41.28 17.19 -12.96
CA LEU A 1113 40.91 18.61 -12.98
C LEU A 1113 42.11 19.53 -13.28
N LEU A 1114 43.30 19.18 -12.78
CA LEU A 1114 44.54 19.90 -13.09
C LEU A 1114 44.97 19.68 -14.55
N TYR A 1115 44.85 18.45 -15.05
CA TYR A 1115 45.24 18.10 -16.42
C TYR A 1115 44.28 18.68 -17.47
N LEU A 1116 42.97 18.60 -17.25
CA LEU A 1116 41.95 19.15 -18.14
C LEU A 1116 41.83 20.68 -18.05
N GLY A 1117 42.30 21.25 -16.95
CA GLY A 1117 42.17 22.67 -16.61
C GLY A 1117 40.79 23.00 -16.04
N THR A 1118 40.76 23.81 -14.98
CA THR A 1118 39.51 24.31 -14.39
C THR A 1118 38.94 25.50 -15.19
N GLY A 1119 39.76 26.16 -16.02
CA GLY A 1119 39.37 27.31 -16.85
C GLY A 1119 38.90 28.52 -16.04
N ASP A 1120 39.57 28.80 -14.92
CA ASP A 1120 39.26 29.87 -13.94
C ASP A 1120 37.84 29.78 -13.35
N ARG A 1121 37.30 28.57 -13.24
CA ARG A 1121 35.95 28.29 -12.70
C ARG A 1121 36.03 28.01 -11.20
N ALA A 1122 35.58 28.96 -10.38
CA ALA A 1122 35.64 28.92 -8.92
C ALA A 1122 35.11 27.63 -8.26
N THR A 1123 34.09 26.96 -8.84
CA THR A 1123 33.55 25.71 -8.28
C THR A 1123 34.40 24.49 -8.63
N LEU A 1124 35.00 24.42 -9.83
CA LEU A 1124 35.97 23.37 -10.14
C LEU A 1124 37.26 23.60 -9.35
N GLU A 1125 37.62 24.84 -9.07
CA GLU A 1125 38.68 25.16 -8.11
C GLU A 1125 38.31 24.75 -6.68
N GLN A 1126 37.06 24.90 -6.26
CA GLN A 1126 36.60 24.43 -4.96
C GLN A 1126 36.55 22.90 -4.88
N ASP A 1127 36.06 22.20 -5.91
CA ASP A 1127 36.07 20.72 -5.96
C ASP A 1127 37.50 20.19 -6.05
N LEU A 1128 38.37 20.84 -6.84
CA LEU A 1128 39.80 20.57 -6.87
C LEU A 1128 40.41 20.73 -5.47
N SER A 1129 40.16 21.86 -4.81
CA SER A 1129 40.68 22.12 -3.46
C SER A 1129 40.14 21.14 -2.43
N THR A 1130 38.85 20.81 -2.48
CA THR A 1130 38.20 19.92 -1.52
C THR A 1130 38.61 18.47 -1.76
N SER A 1131 38.68 18.05 -3.03
CA SER A 1131 39.14 16.71 -3.41
C SER A 1131 40.60 16.50 -3.06
N TYR A 1132 41.46 17.48 -3.31
CA TYR A 1132 42.86 17.37 -2.94
C TYR A 1132 43.02 17.29 -1.41
N GLU A 1133 42.37 18.19 -0.67
CA GLU A 1133 42.46 18.22 0.79
C GLU A 1133 41.90 16.94 1.43
N GLN A 1134 40.68 16.54 1.07
CA GLN A 1134 40.04 15.33 1.60
C GLN A 1134 40.75 14.06 1.13
N GLY A 1135 41.27 14.04 -0.10
CA GLY A 1135 42.04 12.92 -0.64
C GLY A 1135 43.35 12.72 0.10
N ILE A 1136 44.06 13.79 0.41
CA ILE A 1136 45.33 13.70 1.16
C ILE A 1136 45.08 13.33 2.64
N ILE A 1137 44.07 13.92 3.29
CA ILE A 1137 43.70 13.56 4.67
C ILE A 1137 43.25 12.10 4.76
N GLY A 1138 42.40 11.67 3.83
CA GLY A 1138 41.92 10.30 3.80
C GLY A 1138 43.05 9.30 3.51
N LEU A 1139 43.98 9.64 2.62
CA LEU A 1139 45.15 8.79 2.34
C LEU A 1139 46.04 8.64 3.59
N TYR A 1140 46.18 9.69 4.40
CA TYR A 1140 46.87 9.62 5.69
C TYR A 1140 46.22 8.63 6.66
N HIS A 1141 44.89 8.65 6.80
CA HIS A 1141 44.18 7.72 7.67
C HIS A 1141 44.22 6.25 7.21
N LEU A 1142 44.39 6.01 5.91
CA LEU A 1142 44.48 4.66 5.34
C LEU A 1142 45.88 4.04 5.42
N MET A 1143 46.92 4.82 5.68
CA MET A 1143 48.29 4.33 5.67
C MET A 1143 48.75 3.79 7.03
N PRO A 1144 49.60 2.75 7.04
CA PRO A 1144 50.01 2.07 8.26
C PRO A 1144 50.90 2.95 9.16
N ASP A 1145 51.64 3.89 8.56
CA ASP A 1145 52.49 4.82 9.27
C ASP A 1145 52.67 6.14 8.50
N TYR A 1146 53.08 7.18 9.24
CA TYR A 1146 53.27 8.52 8.68
C TYR A 1146 54.46 8.62 7.71
N ALA A 1147 55.50 7.78 7.86
CA ALA A 1147 56.68 7.84 7.00
C ALA A 1147 56.33 7.38 5.58
N ARG A 1148 55.59 6.27 5.46
CA ARG A 1148 55.04 5.78 4.19
C ARG A 1148 54.09 6.81 3.56
N PHE A 1149 53.23 7.43 4.37
CA PHE A 1149 52.38 8.52 3.88
C PHE A 1149 53.17 9.69 3.29
N GLN A 1150 54.21 10.14 3.99
CA GLN A 1150 55.01 11.27 3.53
C GLN A 1150 55.69 10.98 2.18
N GLU A 1151 56.24 9.77 2.01
CA GLU A 1151 56.85 9.34 0.75
C GLU A 1151 55.85 9.40 -0.42
N GLN A 1152 54.65 8.85 -0.22
CA GLN A 1152 53.63 8.80 -1.27
C GLN A 1152 52.99 10.16 -1.55
N PHE A 1153 52.82 11.00 -0.53
CA PHE A 1153 52.37 12.39 -0.67
C PHE A 1153 53.33 13.20 -1.54
N GLU A 1154 54.64 13.10 -1.28
CA GLU A 1154 55.67 13.77 -2.07
C GLU A 1154 55.73 13.23 -3.51
N ALA A 1155 55.59 11.91 -3.70
CA ALA A 1155 55.55 11.28 -5.01
C ALA A 1155 54.35 11.74 -5.84
N TYR A 1156 53.15 11.82 -5.27
CA TYR A 1156 51.94 12.28 -5.95
C TYR A 1156 52.08 13.73 -6.40
N ASN A 1157 52.50 14.62 -5.50
CA ASN A 1157 52.69 16.04 -5.82
C ASN A 1157 53.75 16.24 -6.92
N ARG A 1158 54.81 15.43 -6.92
CA ARG A 1158 55.83 15.46 -7.97
C ARG A 1158 55.27 14.99 -9.32
N PHE A 1159 54.46 13.94 -9.33
CA PHE A 1159 53.81 13.44 -10.54
C PHE A 1159 52.89 14.50 -11.15
N VAL A 1160 52.00 15.10 -10.35
CA VAL A 1160 51.08 16.16 -10.78
C VAL A 1160 51.82 17.36 -11.38
N ARG A 1161 52.92 17.81 -10.75
CA ARG A 1161 53.75 18.92 -11.26
C ARG A 1161 54.39 18.65 -12.62
N ASN A 1162 54.75 17.40 -12.89
CA ASN A 1162 55.43 17.04 -14.13
C ASN A 1162 54.46 16.86 -15.31
N GLU A 1163 53.24 16.38 -15.04
CA GLU A 1163 52.28 15.97 -16.07
C GLU A 1163 51.20 17.02 -16.37
N ALA A 1164 50.85 17.84 -15.40
CA ALA A 1164 50.02 19.01 -15.64
C ALA A 1164 50.96 20.20 -15.94
N ASP A 1165 51.10 20.58 -17.21
CA ASP A 1165 51.77 21.83 -17.68
C ASP A 1165 51.17 23.13 -17.07
N ALA A 1166 50.24 23.00 -16.12
CA ALA A 1166 49.37 24.02 -15.54
C ALA A 1166 49.50 24.15 -14.01
N THR A 1167 50.63 23.81 -13.39
CA THR A 1167 50.87 24.21 -11.98
C THR A 1167 51.16 25.69 -11.89
N ASP A 1168 50.11 26.47 -11.65
CA ASP A 1168 50.17 27.89 -11.32
C ASP A 1168 50.51 28.11 -9.83
N ASP A 1169 50.86 29.35 -9.46
CA ASP A 1169 51.15 29.75 -8.07
C ASP A 1169 49.99 29.41 -7.12
N ALA A 1170 48.75 29.41 -7.62
CA ALA A 1170 47.56 29.06 -6.86
C ALA A 1170 47.51 27.57 -6.49
N THR A 1171 48.03 26.69 -7.36
CA THR A 1171 48.14 25.25 -7.10
C THR A 1171 49.18 24.94 -6.05
N GLU A 1172 50.35 25.58 -6.09
CA GLU A 1172 51.36 25.45 -5.03
C GLU A 1172 50.84 25.95 -3.67
N ALA A 1173 50.15 27.10 -3.64
CA ALA A 1173 49.54 27.61 -2.41
C ALA A 1173 48.48 26.67 -1.82
N ARG A 1174 47.70 25.96 -2.67
CA ARG A 1174 46.75 24.93 -2.22
C ARG A 1174 47.48 23.73 -1.59
N MET A 1175 48.57 23.28 -2.22
CA MET A 1175 49.39 22.18 -1.70
C MET A 1175 49.98 22.48 -0.32
N GLU A 1176 50.53 23.69 -0.14
CA GLU A 1176 51.12 24.13 1.13
C GLU A 1176 50.08 24.27 2.25
N LYS A 1177 48.88 24.77 1.92
CA LYS A 1177 47.77 24.88 2.86
C LYS A 1177 47.27 23.51 3.34
N ALA A 1178 47.13 22.55 2.44
CA ALA A 1178 46.72 21.18 2.80
C ALA A 1178 47.76 20.50 3.69
N ALA A 1179 49.06 20.65 3.38
CA ALA A 1179 50.15 20.14 4.22
C ALA A 1179 50.11 20.73 5.65
N SER A 1180 49.87 22.03 5.77
CA SER A 1180 49.74 22.71 7.07
C SER A 1180 48.55 22.18 7.89
N ARG A 1181 47.41 21.93 7.25
CA ARG A 1181 46.20 21.39 7.90
C ARG A 1181 46.38 19.92 8.31
N LEU A 1182 47.09 19.14 7.51
CA LEU A 1182 47.43 17.75 7.85
C LEU A 1182 48.29 17.68 9.13
N LEU A 1183 49.24 18.58 9.31
CA LEU A 1183 50.06 18.65 10.53
C LEU A 1183 49.20 18.91 11.78
N LEU A 1184 48.16 19.74 11.66
CA LEU A 1184 47.20 19.98 12.75
C LEU A 1184 46.34 18.75 13.05
N ILE A 1185 45.84 18.06 12.02
CA ILE A 1185 45.05 16.83 12.17
C ILE A 1185 45.89 15.74 12.85
N ARG A 1186 47.12 15.52 12.37
CA ARG A 1186 48.06 14.58 13.00
C ARG A 1186 48.31 14.89 14.47
N ALA A 1187 48.48 16.17 14.83
CA ALA A 1187 48.65 16.56 16.22
C ALA A 1187 47.39 16.23 17.06
N ALA A 1188 46.20 16.44 16.50
CA ALA A 1188 44.93 16.08 17.14
C ALA A 1188 44.76 14.56 17.29
N ASP A 1189 45.13 13.76 16.28
CA ASP A 1189 45.06 12.29 16.34
C ASP A 1189 46.04 11.71 17.36
N ILE A 1190 47.26 12.26 17.45
CA ILE A 1190 48.23 11.89 18.49
C ILE A 1190 47.63 12.18 19.88
N LEU A 1191 47.03 13.36 20.07
CA LEU A 1191 46.37 13.74 21.32
C LEU A 1191 45.17 12.83 21.64
N SER A 1192 44.34 12.51 20.65
CA SER A 1192 43.18 11.62 20.78
C SER A 1192 43.61 10.20 21.16
N THR A 1193 44.61 9.65 20.48
CA THR A 1193 45.20 8.34 20.81
C THR A 1193 45.76 8.33 22.23
N HIS A 1194 46.41 9.42 22.64
CA HIS A 1194 46.93 9.57 24.00
C HIS A 1194 45.80 9.66 25.03
N LEU A 1195 44.67 10.32 24.70
CA LEU A 1195 43.48 10.41 25.52
C LEU A 1195 42.76 9.06 25.65
N THR A 1196 42.61 8.32 24.55
CA THR A 1196 42.02 6.97 24.55
C THR A 1196 42.88 6.02 25.37
N TYR A 1197 44.20 6.03 25.17
CA TYR A 1197 45.14 5.24 25.97
C TYR A 1197 45.10 5.60 27.45
N THR A 1198 45.01 6.90 27.79
CA THR A 1198 44.87 7.32 29.19
C THR A 1198 43.50 6.97 29.78
N THR A 1199 42.44 6.97 28.98
CA THR A 1199 41.09 6.55 29.40
C THR A 1199 41.01 5.04 29.60
N GLU A 1200 41.66 4.24 28.75
CA GLU A 1200 41.82 2.80 28.92
C GLU A 1200 42.68 2.46 30.13
N LEU A 1201 43.80 3.19 30.35
CA LEU A 1201 44.59 3.06 31.58
C LEU A 1201 43.77 3.42 32.82
N GLN A 1202 42.94 4.47 32.77
CA GLN A 1202 42.03 4.81 33.86
C GLN A 1202 40.99 3.71 34.09
N ARG A 1203 40.36 3.15 33.05
CA ARG A 1203 39.43 2.01 33.21
C ARG A 1203 40.11 0.75 33.74
N THR A 1204 41.38 0.52 33.39
CA THR A 1204 42.11 -0.70 33.76
C THR A 1204 42.70 -0.64 35.18
N TYR A 1205 43.04 0.56 35.68
CA TYR A 1205 43.72 0.74 36.96
C TYR A 1205 42.91 1.52 38.02
N LEU A 1206 41.81 2.19 37.65
CA LEU A 1206 40.96 2.99 38.56
C LEU A 1206 39.47 2.61 38.54
N GLY A 1207 39.05 1.64 37.72
CA GLY A 1207 37.76 0.96 37.80
C GLY A 1207 37.95 -0.45 38.36
#